data_AF-A0AAJ3NAV4-F1
#
_entry.id   AF-A0AAJ3NAV4-F1
#
_cell.length_a   1.000
_cell.length_b   1.000
_cell.length_c   1.000
_cell.angle_alpha   90.00
_cell.angle_beta   90.00
_cell.angle_gamma   90.00
#
_symmetry.space_group_name_H-M   'P 1'
#
loop_
_entity.id
_entity.type
_entity.pdbx_description
1 polymer ?
#
loop_
_entity_poly.entity_id
_entity_poly.type
_entity_poly.pdbx_seq_one_letter_code
_entity_poly.pdbx_strand_id
1 'polypeptide(L)'
;MRKLLLILFVSGFSLSQAQHQHEGNSGQKANLQQNATVQKYTCPMHPEVVSDKPGKCPKCGMELVPMKKEKKIQEDMDLKRNPKNGLVNFEGKIVRYDLYVSDSMVNFTGKHGHAFAINGQLPAPTLYFTEGDTAEIYVHNRLKKENTALHWHGVMLENKEDGIPYLTQKPIKPGETYVYRFKISQNGTYWYHSHERLQEQMGMYGMLVFRKRGETETDRKVQADIPVMLSEWTDDHPHQVMRRLQMGVADWYAIKKKSVQSYSEAIASGNFFTKLKNEWKRMEAMDISDVYYDKFLLNGQPSTSYKNLKAGDKVRLRIANGGASSYFWLTYGGGKITVVGNDGNDVEPVEVDKLIIGISETYDVEVTIPENKSFEFRATSEDRTGHSSLWLGEGEKVEAPELKRLMLFEGMKSMNNMMKMNGDMKPMNMKMGLQKMDANSVMYPEVPEEERKATMQHLKDMMNPPKKVKPKKEDHSASDMPLKLSDSKADEHAGHDMGNKNEDTPLQLSDSKADEHAGHNMADMPKEKPVTLNYDMLASTEMTSLPTDAPVKELKFTLEGNMRRYVWSLDNKTVIETDKIKIKRGEIVRITMYNNSMMRHPMHLHGHDFRVINSKGEYSPLKNVLDLMPMETVTIEFPANQDGDWFFHCHILYHMMAGMGRVFSYEDSKPNPNLTNPKKDWKDFLKDNHMWANTATVALESRSSHIAARVGDARYELQGELHTGYTKTDGMEAEVRFGRYLGKFQWLYPYVGFQTRSRDRESGDARRTMFNQLAKHNNRHVFTAGFQYILPWLVTADASVDQNGKVRLVLQREDIPITPRIRGNFMVNTDREYRLGLSYILQKWLQLSSHYDSDMGWSAGLTFVY
;
A
#
# COMPACT_ATOMS: atom_id res chain seq x y z
N MET A 1 10.79 75.52 2.81
CA MET A 1 11.51 75.76 1.52
C MET A 1 10.92 74.76 0.52
N ARG A 2 10.24 75.18 -0.57
CA ARG A 2 10.74 75.19 -1.97
C ARG A 2 11.59 73.96 -2.35
N LYS A 3 11.34 73.18 -3.42
CA LYS A 3 10.23 72.98 -4.41
C LYS A 3 10.35 71.49 -4.92
N LEU A 4 9.31 70.72 -5.26
CA LEU A 4 8.40 70.75 -6.44
C LEU A 4 9.14 70.52 -7.79
N LEU A 5 8.71 69.72 -8.79
CA LEU A 5 7.47 68.97 -9.14
C LEU A 5 7.82 67.48 -9.46
N LEU A 6 6.98 66.42 -9.53
CA LEU A 6 5.53 66.12 -9.39
C LEU A 6 4.55 66.37 -10.59
N ILE A 7 4.02 65.29 -11.22
CA ILE A 7 2.66 65.19 -11.85
C ILE A 7 2.23 63.72 -12.14
N LEU A 8 0.92 63.48 -12.34
CA LEU A 8 0.22 62.18 -12.28
C LEU A 8 -0.75 61.94 -13.48
N PHE A 9 -1.38 60.76 -13.47
CA PHE A 9 -2.56 60.33 -14.27
C PHE A 9 -3.65 61.41 -14.51
N VAL A 10 -4.41 61.26 -15.61
CA VAL A 10 -5.87 60.95 -15.61
C VAL A 10 -6.43 60.79 -17.04
N SER A 11 -7.55 60.07 -17.18
CA SER A 11 -8.28 59.75 -18.42
C SER A 11 -9.15 60.88 -18.99
N GLY A 12 -9.55 60.79 -20.27
CA GLY A 12 -10.56 61.67 -20.89
C GLY A 12 -11.43 60.95 -21.92
N PHE A 13 -12.76 60.97 -21.70
CA PHE A 13 -13.78 60.57 -22.69
C PHE A 13 -13.97 61.68 -23.73
N SER A 14 -14.39 61.35 -24.95
CA SER A 14 -15.04 62.31 -25.85
C SER A 14 -16.05 61.61 -26.79
N LEU A 15 -17.24 62.21 -26.90
CA LEU A 15 -18.24 61.85 -27.92
C LEU A 15 -18.01 62.71 -29.18
N SER A 16 -18.48 62.23 -30.32
CA SER A 16 -18.79 63.08 -31.47
C SER A 16 -20.01 62.53 -32.21
N GLN A 17 -20.85 63.43 -32.75
CA GLN A 17 -22.02 63.14 -33.58
C GLN A 17 -21.97 64.02 -34.83
N ALA A 18 -22.24 63.44 -36.00
CA ALA A 18 -22.79 64.05 -37.24
C ALA A 18 -22.31 63.24 -38.47
N GLN A 19 -23.01 63.19 -39.61
CA GLN A 19 -24.44 63.02 -39.88
C GLN A 19 -24.59 62.69 -41.38
N HIS A 20 -25.55 61.83 -41.75
CA HIS A 20 -26.08 61.54 -43.09
C HIS A 20 -25.35 61.94 -44.39
N GLN A 21 -25.26 60.98 -45.32
CA GLN A 21 -25.99 61.11 -46.59
C GLN A 21 -26.53 59.74 -47.06
N HIS A 22 -27.42 59.75 -48.06
CA HIS A 22 -28.22 58.59 -48.52
C HIS A 22 -27.58 57.85 -49.71
N GLU A 23 -27.88 56.55 -49.86
CA GLU A 23 -28.55 55.99 -51.06
C GLU A 23 -28.82 54.47 -50.94
N GLY A 24 -29.55 53.88 -51.90
CA GLY A 24 -29.53 52.43 -52.19
C GLY A 24 -30.53 51.52 -51.45
N ASN A 25 -31.78 51.43 -51.95
CA ASN A 25 -32.75 50.43 -51.50
C ASN A 25 -32.69 49.14 -52.35
N SER A 26 -32.39 47.98 -51.74
CA SER A 26 -32.89 46.69 -52.23
C SER A 26 -32.95 45.66 -51.10
N GLY A 27 -34.04 44.90 -51.03
CA GLY A 27 -34.24 43.88 -50.00
C GLY A 27 -33.92 42.47 -50.48
N GLN A 28 -33.14 41.71 -49.70
CA GLN A 28 -33.05 40.26 -49.84
C GLN A 28 -33.48 39.55 -48.55
N LYS A 29 -34.13 38.40 -48.72
CA LYS A 29 -34.80 37.67 -47.63
C LYS A 29 -33.79 36.89 -46.79
N ALA A 30 -34.03 36.80 -45.49
CA ALA A 30 -33.27 35.92 -44.60
C ALA A 30 -33.41 34.45 -45.06
N ASN A 31 -32.29 33.82 -45.42
CA ASN A 31 -32.26 32.45 -45.92
C ASN A 31 -32.04 31.47 -44.75
N LEU A 32 -33.13 31.09 -44.08
CA LEU A 32 -33.12 30.09 -43.00
C LEU A 32 -32.87 28.69 -43.57
N GLN A 33 -31.60 28.33 -43.72
CA GLN A 33 -31.18 27.03 -44.25
C GLN A 33 -31.35 25.93 -43.18
N GLN A 34 -32.58 25.41 -43.06
CA GLN A 34 -32.92 24.30 -42.17
C GLN A 34 -32.25 23.00 -42.65
N ASN A 35 -31.16 22.59 -41.98
CA ASN A 35 -30.56 21.27 -42.16
C ASN A 35 -31.44 20.18 -41.55
N ALA A 36 -32.43 19.71 -42.31
CA ALA A 36 -33.29 18.60 -41.92
C ALA A 36 -32.50 17.28 -41.83
N THR A 37 -32.26 16.79 -40.62
CA THR A 37 -31.63 15.47 -40.43
C THR A 37 -32.63 14.35 -40.75
N VAL A 38 -32.46 13.70 -41.89
CA VAL A 38 -33.24 12.51 -42.29
C VAL A 38 -32.95 11.35 -41.32
N GLN A 39 -34.00 10.84 -40.67
CA GLN A 39 -33.90 9.67 -39.80
C GLN A 39 -33.79 8.40 -40.66
N LYS A 40 -32.69 7.66 -40.51
CA LYS A 40 -32.48 6.38 -41.19
C LYS A 40 -32.97 5.20 -40.34
N TYR A 41 -33.29 4.12 -41.02
CA TYR A 41 -33.81 2.86 -40.46
C TYR A 41 -32.95 1.70 -40.96
N THR A 42 -32.73 0.67 -40.14
CA THR A 42 -31.94 -0.53 -40.48
C THR A 42 -32.64 -1.82 -40.04
N CYS A 43 -32.27 -2.97 -40.60
CA CYS A 43 -32.80 -4.26 -40.17
C CYS A 43 -31.94 -4.85 -39.03
N PRO A 44 -32.54 -5.26 -37.89
CA PRO A 44 -31.80 -5.91 -36.81
C PRO A 44 -31.01 -7.18 -37.20
N MET A 45 -31.45 -7.88 -38.25
CA MET A 45 -30.81 -9.09 -38.77
C MET A 45 -29.92 -8.86 -40.01
N HIS A 46 -29.98 -7.65 -40.59
CA HIS A 46 -29.28 -7.29 -41.83
C HIS A 46 -28.84 -5.82 -41.78
N PRO A 47 -27.80 -5.46 -41.00
CA PRO A 47 -27.42 -4.08 -40.74
C PRO A 47 -27.11 -3.25 -41.99
N GLU A 48 -26.70 -3.90 -43.07
CA GLU A 48 -26.42 -3.31 -44.39
C GLU A 48 -27.70 -2.85 -45.14
N VAL A 49 -28.88 -3.31 -44.72
CA VAL A 49 -30.17 -2.87 -45.26
C VAL A 49 -30.57 -1.57 -44.57
N VAL A 50 -30.15 -0.45 -45.14
CA VAL A 50 -30.47 0.91 -44.65
C VAL A 50 -31.53 1.58 -45.54
N SER A 51 -32.53 2.23 -44.91
CA SER A 51 -33.63 2.94 -45.58
C SER A 51 -33.83 4.33 -44.97
N ASP A 52 -34.18 5.31 -45.80
CA ASP A 52 -34.57 6.66 -45.38
C ASP A 52 -36.07 6.76 -44.98
N LYS A 53 -36.77 5.63 -44.91
CA LYS A 53 -38.20 5.50 -44.55
C LYS A 53 -38.45 4.22 -43.73
N PRO A 54 -39.47 4.21 -42.84
CA PRO A 54 -39.98 2.96 -42.25
C PRO A 54 -40.40 1.95 -43.34
N GLY A 55 -40.28 0.66 -43.04
CA GLY A 55 -40.66 -0.40 -43.96
C GLY A 55 -40.27 -1.79 -43.44
N LYS A 56 -40.38 -2.79 -44.30
CA LYS A 56 -39.89 -4.16 -44.02
C LYS A 56 -38.61 -4.44 -44.79
N CYS A 57 -37.71 -5.19 -44.18
CA CYS A 57 -36.44 -5.62 -44.76
C CYS A 57 -36.70 -6.54 -45.96
N PRO A 58 -36.19 -6.24 -47.18
CA PRO A 58 -36.37 -7.10 -48.35
C PRO A 58 -35.64 -8.45 -48.24
N LYS A 59 -34.75 -8.65 -47.27
CA LYS A 59 -34.05 -9.94 -47.04
C LYS A 59 -34.78 -10.89 -46.08
N CYS A 60 -35.48 -10.37 -45.06
CA CYS A 60 -36.09 -11.22 -44.02
C CYS A 60 -37.50 -10.81 -43.55
N GLY A 61 -38.12 -9.78 -44.15
CA GLY A 61 -39.49 -9.36 -43.84
C GLY A 61 -39.71 -8.69 -42.46
N MET A 62 -38.71 -8.68 -41.59
CA MET A 62 -38.74 -7.94 -40.32
C MET A 62 -38.84 -6.43 -40.55
N GLU A 63 -39.43 -5.70 -39.60
CA GLU A 63 -39.51 -4.24 -39.68
C GLU A 63 -38.14 -3.58 -39.52
N LEU A 64 -37.93 -2.48 -40.25
CA LEU A 64 -36.71 -1.67 -40.16
C LEU A 64 -36.84 -0.74 -38.95
N VAL A 65 -35.97 -0.92 -37.96
CA VAL A 65 -35.94 -0.11 -36.73
C VAL A 65 -35.19 1.20 -36.99
N PRO A 66 -35.55 2.31 -36.31
CA PRO A 66 -34.78 3.54 -36.41
C PRO A 66 -33.32 3.29 -35.99
N MET A 67 -32.36 3.69 -36.82
CA MET A 67 -30.96 3.72 -36.41
C MET A 67 -30.85 4.70 -35.23
N LYS A 68 -30.34 4.21 -34.08
CA LYS A 68 -29.94 5.10 -32.98
C LYS A 68 -29.00 6.16 -33.56
N LYS A 69 -29.22 7.42 -33.20
CA LYS A 69 -28.26 8.48 -33.55
C LYS A 69 -26.95 8.17 -32.86
N GLU A 70 -25.97 7.69 -33.62
CA GLU A 70 -24.58 7.91 -33.28
C GLU A 70 -24.42 9.42 -33.03
N LYS A 71 -23.86 9.79 -31.87
CA LYS A 71 -23.25 11.12 -31.76
C LYS A 71 -22.23 11.17 -32.90
N LYS A 72 -22.26 12.21 -33.75
CA LYS A 72 -21.18 12.41 -34.72
C LYS A 72 -19.86 12.54 -33.96
N ILE A 73 -19.05 11.50 -33.99
CA ILE A 73 -17.66 11.53 -33.53
C ILE A 73 -16.86 12.20 -34.65
N GLN A 74 -16.96 13.52 -34.71
CA GLN A 74 -16.22 14.35 -35.65
C GLN A 74 -15.90 15.66 -34.92
N GLU A 75 -14.63 16.03 -34.90
CA GLU A 75 -14.05 17.13 -34.12
C GLU A 75 -14.03 16.91 -32.59
N ASP A 76 -13.32 15.87 -32.15
CA ASP A 76 -12.53 15.95 -30.89
C ASP A 76 -11.26 15.06 -30.89
N MET A 77 -10.71 14.72 -32.06
CA MET A 77 -9.44 13.96 -32.14
C MET A 77 -8.23 14.79 -31.72
N ASP A 78 -8.32 16.12 -31.85
CA ASP A 78 -7.24 17.05 -31.50
C ASP A 78 -7.07 17.23 -29.98
N LEU A 79 -8.07 16.84 -29.17
CA LEU A 79 -8.01 16.90 -27.70
C LEU A 79 -7.67 15.56 -27.01
N LYS A 80 -7.21 14.52 -27.73
CA LYS A 80 -6.84 13.24 -27.12
C LYS A 80 -5.35 13.11 -26.75
N ARG A 81 -5.09 12.37 -25.66
CA ARG A 81 -3.76 11.90 -25.22
C ARG A 81 -3.16 10.97 -26.28
N ASN A 82 -1.93 11.23 -26.71
CA ASN A 82 -1.22 10.41 -27.70
C ASN A 82 -0.81 9.06 -27.07
N PRO A 83 -1.30 7.92 -27.59
CA PRO A 83 -1.03 6.60 -27.00
C PRO A 83 0.45 6.18 -27.07
N LYS A 84 1.26 6.80 -27.93
CA LYS A 84 2.69 6.47 -28.11
C LYS A 84 3.63 7.07 -27.05
N ASN A 85 3.16 8.00 -26.22
CA ASN A 85 3.99 8.63 -25.17
C ASN A 85 3.19 9.21 -23.99
N GLY A 86 1.86 9.16 -23.99
CA GLY A 86 1.04 9.71 -22.93
C GLY A 86 0.92 11.24 -22.93
N LEU A 87 1.36 11.95 -23.98
CA LEU A 87 1.35 13.43 -24.04
C LEU A 87 0.23 13.97 -24.95
N VAL A 88 -0.21 15.21 -24.71
CA VAL A 88 -1.25 15.88 -25.52
C VAL A 88 -0.67 16.85 -26.56
N ASN A 89 -1.26 16.87 -27.75
CA ASN A 89 -0.79 17.69 -28.87
C ASN A 89 -1.25 19.16 -28.78
N PHE A 90 -2.48 19.41 -28.31
CA PHE A 90 -3.04 20.74 -28.09
C PHE A 90 -2.37 21.49 -26.92
N GLU A 91 -2.49 22.82 -26.89
CA GLU A 91 -1.86 23.67 -25.86
C GLU A 91 -2.89 24.40 -24.98
N GLY A 92 -2.51 24.68 -23.74
CA GLY A 92 -3.22 25.52 -22.79
C GLY A 92 -2.37 26.71 -22.34
N LYS A 93 -2.69 27.26 -21.18
CA LYS A 93 -1.91 28.34 -20.55
C LYS A 93 -0.71 27.74 -19.79
N ILE A 94 0.31 28.55 -19.56
CA ILE A 94 1.29 28.27 -18.50
C ILE A 94 0.63 28.60 -17.17
N VAL A 95 0.60 27.65 -16.24
CA VAL A 95 0.10 27.82 -14.87
C VAL A 95 1.27 27.71 -13.93
N ARG A 96 1.63 28.85 -13.33
CA ARG A 96 2.75 28.95 -12.39
C ARG A 96 2.28 28.78 -10.94
N TYR A 97 3.06 28.03 -10.17
CA TYR A 97 2.96 27.98 -8.71
C TYR A 97 4.34 28.16 -8.06
N ASP A 98 4.37 28.88 -6.93
CA ASP A 98 5.57 29.04 -6.10
C ASP A 98 5.32 28.32 -4.76
N LEU A 99 6.13 27.30 -4.48
CA LEU A 99 6.02 26.40 -3.33
C LEU A 99 7.21 26.62 -2.39
N TYR A 100 6.96 27.31 -1.28
CA TYR A 100 7.94 27.59 -0.24
C TYR A 100 7.89 26.51 0.83
N VAL A 101 8.83 25.55 0.75
CA VAL A 101 8.98 24.44 1.70
C VAL A 101 9.69 24.95 2.96
N SER A 102 9.08 24.80 4.14
CA SER A 102 9.56 25.45 5.37
C SER A 102 9.38 24.62 6.64
N ASP A 103 10.31 24.78 7.59
CA ASP A 103 10.21 24.27 8.96
C ASP A 103 8.96 24.83 9.67
N SER A 104 8.13 23.95 10.23
CA SER A 104 6.87 24.28 10.90
C SER A 104 6.72 23.54 12.24
N MET A 105 5.77 23.97 13.07
CA MET A 105 5.40 23.32 14.33
C MET A 105 3.88 23.17 14.39
N VAL A 106 3.41 21.94 14.59
CA VAL A 106 1.98 21.58 14.60
C VAL A 106 1.57 21.06 15.98
N ASN A 107 0.27 21.08 16.28
CA ASN A 107 -0.25 20.62 17.57
C ASN A 107 -1.62 19.92 17.43
N PHE A 108 -1.59 18.70 16.89
CA PHE A 108 -2.79 17.86 16.75
C PHE A 108 -3.11 17.03 18.01
N THR A 109 -2.14 16.87 18.90
CA THR A 109 -2.15 15.90 20.03
C THR A 109 -2.20 16.55 21.41
N GLY A 110 -2.16 17.88 21.49
CA GLY A 110 -1.85 18.63 22.70
C GLY A 110 -0.33 18.86 22.92
N LYS A 111 0.53 18.34 22.03
CA LYS A 111 1.98 18.56 22.04
C LYS A 111 2.43 19.22 20.74
N HIS A 112 3.48 20.03 20.81
CA HIS A 112 4.12 20.60 19.63
C HIS A 112 5.07 19.59 18.96
N GLY A 113 4.69 19.12 17.77
CA GLY A 113 5.53 18.32 16.89
C GLY A 113 6.16 19.17 15.78
N HIS A 114 7.39 18.82 15.36
CA HIS A 114 8.02 19.41 14.18
C HIS A 114 7.40 18.81 12.91
N ALA A 115 7.15 19.67 11.93
CA ALA A 115 6.56 19.34 10.65
C ALA A 115 7.22 20.18 9.54
N PHE A 116 6.98 19.80 8.29
CA PHE A 116 7.23 20.68 7.16
C PHE A 116 5.90 21.19 6.60
N ALA A 117 5.88 22.47 6.26
CA ALA A 117 4.72 23.13 5.68
C ALA A 117 5.12 23.79 4.36
N ILE A 118 4.30 23.59 3.33
CA ILE A 118 4.46 24.25 2.03
C ILE A 118 3.51 25.45 2.01
N ASN A 119 4.05 26.64 1.75
CA ASN A 119 3.31 27.91 1.82
C ASN A 119 2.60 28.14 3.18
N GLY A 120 3.16 27.57 4.26
CA GLY A 120 2.60 27.65 5.62
C GLY A 120 1.39 26.73 5.88
N GLN A 121 1.06 25.81 4.96
CA GLN A 121 -0.10 24.92 5.07
C GLN A 121 0.33 23.45 5.28
N LEU A 122 -0.53 22.70 5.97
CA LEU A 122 -0.50 21.24 6.12
C LEU A 122 -1.95 20.72 6.09
N PRO A 123 -2.39 19.97 5.07
CA PRO A 123 -1.68 19.59 3.84
C PRO A 123 -1.17 20.78 3.04
N ALA A 124 -0.24 20.53 2.13
CA ALA A 124 0.20 21.52 1.16
C ALA A 124 -0.95 21.95 0.23
N PRO A 125 -0.90 23.17 -0.34
CA PRO A 125 -2.02 23.72 -1.12
C PRO A 125 -2.43 22.83 -2.30
N THR A 126 -3.73 22.69 -2.53
CA THR A 126 -4.25 22.03 -3.75
C THR A 126 -3.88 22.83 -4.99
N LEU A 127 -3.17 22.21 -5.92
CA LEU A 127 -2.81 22.81 -7.20
C LEU A 127 -3.83 22.44 -8.26
N TYR A 128 -4.27 23.42 -9.05
CA TYR A 128 -5.30 23.25 -10.07
C TYR A 128 -4.75 23.57 -11.45
N PHE A 129 -4.91 22.61 -12.37
CA PHE A 129 -4.54 22.75 -13.77
C PHE A 129 -5.72 22.36 -14.65
N THR A 130 -5.67 22.74 -15.92
CA THR A 130 -6.56 22.21 -16.97
C THR A 130 -5.75 21.29 -17.87
N GLU A 131 -6.37 20.25 -18.39
CA GLU A 131 -5.73 19.41 -19.41
C GLU A 131 -5.22 20.25 -20.59
N GLY A 132 -3.98 19.99 -21.03
CA GLY A 132 -3.21 20.75 -22.00
C GLY A 132 -2.47 21.97 -21.47
N ASP A 133 -2.73 22.44 -20.24
CA ASP A 133 -1.92 23.49 -19.60
C ASP A 133 -0.46 23.02 -19.41
N THR A 134 0.48 23.96 -19.31
CA THR A 134 1.86 23.68 -18.89
C THR A 134 2.01 24.06 -17.43
N ALA A 135 2.40 23.11 -16.58
CA ALA A 135 2.76 23.39 -15.20
C ALA A 135 4.17 24.00 -15.15
N GLU A 136 4.34 25.05 -14.33
CA GLU A 136 5.65 25.66 -14.06
C GLU A 136 5.77 25.91 -12.55
N ILE A 137 6.33 24.95 -11.82
CA ILE A 137 6.26 24.88 -10.36
C ILE A 137 7.64 25.13 -9.74
N TYR A 138 7.79 26.29 -9.10
CA TYR A 138 9.00 26.70 -8.42
C TYR A 138 9.00 26.15 -6.98
N VAL A 139 9.87 25.18 -6.70
CA VAL A 139 10.04 24.61 -5.36
C VAL A 139 11.24 25.25 -4.69
N HIS A 140 10.97 26.11 -3.72
CA HIS A 140 11.97 26.83 -2.94
C HIS A 140 12.21 26.10 -1.62
N ASN A 141 13.39 25.49 -1.44
CA ASN A 141 13.75 24.86 -0.18
C ASN A 141 14.20 25.93 0.83
N ARG A 142 13.37 26.22 1.84
CA ARG A 142 13.69 27.09 3.00
C ARG A 142 13.90 26.28 4.30
N LEU A 143 14.07 24.96 4.21
CA LEU A 143 14.45 24.12 5.35
C LEU A 143 15.87 24.45 5.79
N LYS A 144 16.15 24.39 7.09
CA LYS A 144 17.45 24.80 7.65
C LYS A 144 18.58 23.79 7.43
N LYS A 145 18.26 22.52 7.22
CA LYS A 145 19.23 21.40 7.28
C LYS A 145 19.00 20.26 6.30
N GLU A 146 17.80 20.11 5.75
CA GLU A 146 17.43 18.97 4.90
C GLU A 146 17.30 19.40 3.44
N ASN A 147 17.64 18.49 2.52
CA ASN A 147 17.23 18.66 1.12
C ASN A 147 15.72 18.43 1.00
N THR A 148 15.19 18.56 -0.21
CA THR A 148 13.87 18.04 -0.55
C THR A 148 13.80 17.76 -2.05
N ALA A 149 12.83 16.95 -2.49
CA ALA A 149 12.46 16.79 -3.89
C ALA A 149 10.98 16.35 -3.93
N LEU A 150 10.20 16.83 -4.88
CA LEU A 150 8.75 16.58 -4.93
C LEU A 150 8.40 15.69 -6.13
N HIS A 151 7.81 14.53 -5.85
CA HIS A 151 7.24 13.65 -6.86
C HIS A 151 5.78 14.03 -7.15
N TRP A 152 5.39 13.91 -8.42
CA TRP A 152 4.06 14.24 -8.94
C TRP A 152 3.30 12.93 -9.20
N HIS A 153 2.61 12.46 -8.17
CA HIS A 153 2.14 11.08 -8.08
C HIS A 153 1.09 10.74 -9.13
N GLY A 154 1.34 9.69 -9.92
CA GLY A 154 0.48 9.24 -11.02
C GLY A 154 0.51 10.14 -12.27
N VAL A 155 1.33 11.20 -12.29
CA VAL A 155 1.41 12.14 -13.41
C VAL A 155 2.35 11.61 -14.50
N MET A 156 1.91 11.71 -15.76
CA MET A 156 2.75 11.45 -16.94
C MET A 156 3.56 12.71 -17.29
N LEU A 157 4.88 12.62 -17.15
CA LEU A 157 5.81 13.71 -17.35
C LEU A 157 7.13 13.21 -17.98
N GLU A 158 8.00 14.13 -18.39
CA GLU A 158 9.37 13.75 -18.77
C GLU A 158 10.14 13.25 -17.53
N ASN A 159 10.83 12.12 -17.63
CA ASN A 159 11.51 11.46 -16.50
C ASN A 159 12.37 12.41 -15.63
N LYS A 160 13.04 13.41 -16.23
CA LYS A 160 13.86 14.43 -15.54
C LYS A 160 13.08 15.30 -14.52
N GLU A 161 11.74 15.32 -14.61
CA GLU A 161 10.80 16.10 -13.78
C GLU A 161 10.16 15.24 -12.66
N ASP A 162 10.48 13.95 -12.59
CA ASP A 162 9.78 12.98 -11.71
C ASP A 162 10.08 13.14 -10.21
N GLY A 163 11.07 13.96 -9.83
CA GLY A 163 11.26 14.38 -8.44
C GLY A 163 12.08 13.45 -7.54
N ILE A 164 12.84 12.50 -8.09
CA ILE A 164 13.47 11.42 -7.32
C ILE A 164 14.97 11.69 -7.08
N PRO A 165 15.41 11.84 -5.82
CA PRO A 165 16.81 12.07 -5.47
C PRO A 165 17.78 11.06 -6.10
N TYR A 166 18.73 11.59 -6.88
CA TYR A 166 19.80 10.86 -7.58
C TYR A 166 19.36 9.82 -8.63
N LEU A 167 18.05 9.53 -8.79
CA LEU A 167 17.51 8.67 -9.84
C LEU A 167 17.00 9.46 -11.04
N THR A 168 16.30 10.58 -10.80
CA THR A 168 15.78 11.45 -11.88
C THR A 168 16.21 12.91 -11.77
N GLN A 169 16.61 13.38 -10.59
CA GLN A 169 17.19 14.71 -10.41
C GLN A 169 18.18 14.77 -9.23
N LYS A 170 18.75 15.96 -8.96
CA LYS A 170 19.45 16.22 -7.70
C LYS A 170 18.47 16.59 -6.58
N PRO A 171 18.79 16.27 -5.30
CA PRO A 171 18.10 16.86 -4.17
C PRO A 171 18.22 18.39 -4.21
N ILE A 172 17.12 19.08 -3.90
CA ILE A 172 17.08 20.55 -3.78
C ILE A 172 17.61 20.89 -2.39
N LYS A 173 18.81 21.48 -2.27
CA LYS A 173 19.44 21.73 -0.95
C LYS A 173 18.81 22.93 -0.23
N PRO A 174 19.02 23.07 1.09
CA PRO A 174 18.70 24.31 1.83
C PRO A 174 19.11 25.59 1.10
N GLY A 175 18.15 26.47 0.84
CA GLY A 175 18.34 27.74 0.13
C GLY A 175 18.29 27.65 -1.40
N GLU A 176 18.30 26.45 -2.00
CA GLU A 176 18.17 26.27 -3.45
C GLU A 176 16.71 26.36 -3.91
N THR A 177 16.52 26.57 -5.21
CA THR A 177 15.21 26.54 -5.88
C THR A 177 15.33 25.67 -7.12
N TYR A 178 14.34 24.80 -7.32
CA TYR A 178 14.21 23.98 -8.53
C TYR A 178 12.88 24.33 -9.22
N VAL A 179 12.84 24.19 -10.55
CA VAL A 179 11.65 24.49 -11.35
C VAL A 179 11.24 23.22 -12.08
N TYR A 180 10.09 22.68 -11.70
CA TYR A 180 9.46 21.57 -12.43
C TYR A 180 8.64 22.15 -13.58
N ARG A 181 8.82 21.65 -14.80
CA ARG A 181 8.16 22.20 -15.98
C ARG A 181 7.74 21.13 -16.98
N PHE A 182 6.49 20.69 -16.88
CA PHE A 182 5.90 19.63 -17.70
C PHE A 182 4.50 20.00 -18.21
N LYS A 183 4.03 19.30 -19.25
CA LYS A 183 2.73 19.52 -19.88
C LYS A 183 1.69 18.58 -19.25
N ILE A 184 0.52 19.10 -18.89
CA ILE A 184 -0.57 18.31 -18.31
C ILE A 184 -1.30 17.58 -19.45
N SER A 185 -1.15 16.26 -19.51
CA SER A 185 -1.76 15.39 -20.53
C SER A 185 -2.82 14.42 -19.98
N GLN A 186 -3.25 14.66 -18.75
CA GLN A 186 -4.26 13.93 -18.01
C GLN A 186 -5.29 14.91 -17.43
N ASN A 187 -6.47 14.38 -17.12
CA ASN A 187 -7.43 14.98 -16.20
C ASN A 187 -7.63 14.03 -15.00
N GLY A 188 -8.40 14.44 -13.98
CA GLY A 188 -8.67 13.66 -12.77
C GLY A 188 -7.94 14.14 -11.51
N THR A 189 -7.91 13.27 -10.50
CA THR A 189 -7.37 13.55 -9.15
C THR A 189 -6.05 12.82 -8.93
N TYR A 190 -5.01 13.60 -8.62
CA TYR A 190 -3.65 13.15 -8.34
C TYR A 190 -3.17 13.83 -7.03
N TRP A 191 -1.92 13.59 -6.63
CA TRP A 191 -1.33 14.25 -5.47
C TRP A 191 0.18 14.44 -5.67
N TYR A 192 0.83 15.19 -4.79
CA TYR A 192 2.28 15.43 -4.83
C TYR A 192 2.86 15.33 -3.43
N HIS A 193 4.07 14.78 -3.30
CA HIS A 193 4.70 14.51 -2.01
C HIS A 193 6.23 14.52 -2.08
N SER A 194 6.92 14.57 -0.94
CA SER A 194 8.38 14.52 -0.92
C SER A 194 8.89 13.08 -1.09
N HIS A 195 9.78 12.89 -2.06
CA HIS A 195 10.53 11.64 -2.26
C HIS A 195 11.94 11.67 -1.60
N GLU A 196 12.21 12.67 -0.76
CA GLU A 196 13.39 12.66 0.12
C GLU A 196 13.07 11.87 1.41
N ARG A 197 13.54 10.63 1.48
CA ARG A 197 13.64 9.80 2.69
C ARG A 197 12.31 9.53 3.41
N LEU A 198 12.02 10.29 4.47
CA LEU A 198 10.84 10.12 5.34
C LEU A 198 10.11 11.46 5.57
N GLN A 199 10.32 12.45 4.69
CA GLN A 199 9.74 13.78 4.84
C GLN A 199 8.21 13.81 4.72
N GLU A 200 7.65 12.85 3.98
CA GLU A 200 6.21 12.69 3.76
C GLU A 200 5.42 12.65 5.08
N GLN A 201 5.76 11.77 6.03
CA GLN A 201 5.06 11.71 7.34
C GLN A 201 5.11 13.05 8.11
N MET A 202 6.15 13.87 7.88
CA MET A 202 6.27 15.18 8.53
C MET A 202 5.43 16.27 7.86
N GLY A 203 4.60 15.93 6.86
CA GLY A 203 3.62 16.83 6.25
C GLY A 203 3.89 17.23 4.80
N MET A 204 4.89 16.62 4.16
CA MET A 204 5.26 16.94 2.77
C MET A 204 4.36 16.24 1.76
N TYR A 205 3.08 16.62 1.73
CA TYR A 205 2.09 16.11 0.78
C TYR A 205 0.97 17.13 0.49
N GLY A 206 0.41 17.12 -0.72
CA GLY A 206 -0.69 17.99 -1.15
C GLY A 206 -1.44 17.44 -2.38
N MET A 207 -2.60 18.01 -2.68
CA MET A 207 -3.48 17.55 -3.77
C MET A 207 -3.13 18.18 -5.13
N LEU A 208 -3.32 17.42 -6.21
CA LEU A 208 -3.33 17.90 -7.60
C LEU A 208 -4.71 17.62 -8.22
N VAL A 209 -5.35 18.63 -8.80
CA VAL A 209 -6.63 18.44 -9.50
C VAL A 209 -6.51 18.95 -10.93
N PHE A 210 -6.55 18.02 -11.88
CA PHE A 210 -6.46 18.31 -13.31
C PHE A 210 -7.87 18.31 -13.91
N ARG A 211 -8.36 19.48 -14.30
CA ARG A 211 -9.71 19.66 -14.86
C ARG A 211 -9.72 19.21 -16.32
N LYS A 212 -10.69 18.37 -16.67
CA LYS A 212 -10.94 17.91 -18.04
C LYS A 212 -11.23 19.11 -18.95
N ARG A 213 -10.58 19.17 -20.12
CA ARG A 213 -10.79 20.31 -21.04
C ARG A 213 -12.21 20.26 -21.62
N GLY A 214 -12.84 21.42 -21.75
CA GLY A 214 -14.22 21.55 -22.26
C GLY A 214 -15.33 21.24 -21.25
N GLU A 215 -15.03 20.56 -20.14
CA GLU A 215 -16.01 20.20 -19.10
C GLU A 215 -16.43 21.41 -18.25
N THR A 216 -17.70 21.80 -18.33
CA THR A 216 -18.29 22.87 -17.51
C THR A 216 -18.75 22.36 -16.14
N GLU A 217 -18.99 23.27 -15.20
CA GLU A 217 -19.59 22.94 -13.88
C GLU A 217 -21.00 22.33 -14.06
N THR A 218 -21.72 22.76 -15.09
CA THR A 218 -23.02 22.20 -15.50
C THR A 218 -22.93 20.76 -16.04
N ASP A 219 -21.82 20.35 -16.65
CA ASP A 219 -21.64 18.98 -17.16
C ASP A 219 -21.38 17.98 -16.02
N ARG A 220 -20.68 18.42 -14.97
CA ARG A 220 -20.36 17.62 -13.77
C ARG A 220 -21.59 17.22 -12.95
N LYS A 221 -22.69 18.00 -13.00
CA LYS A 221 -23.97 17.73 -12.31
C LYS A 221 -23.86 17.49 -10.79
N VAL A 222 -22.85 18.07 -10.15
CA VAL A 222 -22.67 18.09 -8.68
C VAL A 222 -22.69 19.52 -8.18
N GLN A 223 -23.19 19.73 -6.96
CA GLN A 223 -23.27 21.05 -6.32
C GLN A 223 -21.98 21.43 -5.57
N ALA A 224 -21.13 20.44 -5.25
CA ALA A 224 -19.79 20.67 -4.73
C ALA A 224 -18.80 19.62 -5.27
N ASP A 225 -17.57 20.05 -5.54
CA ASP A 225 -16.42 19.23 -5.90
C ASP A 225 -15.31 19.54 -4.88
N ILE A 226 -15.01 18.59 -3.98
CA ILE A 226 -14.27 18.82 -2.73
C ILE A 226 -13.01 17.94 -2.70
N PRO A 227 -11.79 18.52 -2.68
CA PRO A 227 -10.56 17.80 -2.37
C PRO A 227 -10.56 17.25 -0.94
N VAL A 228 -10.17 15.99 -0.79
CA VAL A 228 -10.13 15.24 0.47
C VAL A 228 -8.79 14.53 0.59
N MET A 229 -7.84 15.19 1.25
CA MET A 229 -6.53 14.63 1.56
C MET A 229 -6.57 13.89 2.90
N LEU A 230 -6.45 12.56 2.86
CA LEU A 230 -6.35 11.71 4.04
C LEU A 230 -4.88 11.61 4.48
N SER A 231 -4.67 11.61 5.80
CA SER A 231 -3.34 11.37 6.40
C SER A 231 -3.47 11.03 7.89
N GLU A 232 -2.34 10.74 8.51
CA GLU A 232 -2.22 10.42 9.93
C GLU A 232 -1.06 11.20 10.56
N TRP A 233 -1.04 11.26 11.89
CA TRP A 233 -0.02 11.97 12.65
C TRP A 233 0.40 11.20 13.89
N THR A 234 1.71 11.21 14.18
CA THR A 234 2.26 10.79 15.47
C THR A 234 3.28 11.82 15.96
N ASP A 235 3.41 11.95 17.28
CA ASP A 235 4.45 12.78 17.90
C ASP A 235 5.87 12.16 17.78
N ASP A 236 6.00 10.94 17.22
CA ASP A 236 7.30 10.33 16.90
C ASP A 236 7.86 10.82 15.55
N HIS A 237 9.01 11.49 15.60
CA HIS A 237 9.82 11.82 14.41
C HIS A 237 10.11 10.53 13.60
N PRO A 238 9.86 10.48 12.28
CA PRO A 238 9.85 9.22 11.53
C PRO A 238 11.14 8.37 11.58
N HIS A 239 12.33 8.97 11.70
CA HIS A 239 13.56 8.20 11.94
C HIS A 239 13.56 7.44 13.29
N GLN A 240 12.80 7.90 14.28
CA GLN A 240 12.56 7.22 15.56
C GLN A 240 11.52 6.09 15.44
N VAL A 241 10.57 6.22 14.51
CA VAL A 241 9.58 5.18 14.15
C VAL A 241 10.30 4.04 13.42
N MET A 242 10.97 4.35 12.31
CA MET A 242 11.71 3.38 11.48
C MET A 242 12.68 2.53 12.32
N ARG A 243 13.47 3.18 13.19
CA ARG A 243 14.43 2.47 14.06
C ARG A 243 13.76 1.44 14.97
N ARG A 244 12.55 1.73 15.48
CA ARG A 244 11.79 0.81 16.35
C ARG A 244 11.29 -0.41 15.59
N LEU A 245 10.81 -0.19 14.37
CA LEU A 245 10.37 -1.25 13.45
C LEU A 245 11.55 -2.18 13.11
N GLN A 246 12.63 -1.64 12.52
CA GLN A 246 13.80 -2.40 12.04
C GLN A 246 14.54 -3.23 13.09
N MET A 247 14.33 -2.97 14.38
CA MET A 247 15.03 -3.66 15.47
C MET A 247 14.10 -4.47 16.40
N GLY A 248 12.80 -4.55 16.09
CA GLY A 248 11.85 -5.34 16.87
C GLY A 248 11.50 -4.74 18.24
N VAL A 249 11.70 -3.44 18.44
CA VAL A 249 11.36 -2.72 19.70
C VAL A 249 10.11 -1.85 19.55
N ALA A 250 9.25 -2.20 18.59
CA ALA A 250 7.98 -1.54 18.28
C ALA A 250 6.82 -1.90 19.22
N ASP A 251 7.06 -2.74 20.23
CA ASP A 251 6.11 -3.22 21.25
C ASP A 251 5.18 -2.16 21.86
N TRP A 252 5.67 -0.92 21.99
CA TRP A 252 4.85 0.20 22.46
C TRP A 252 3.67 0.50 21.53
N TYR A 253 3.84 0.37 20.21
CA TYR A 253 2.78 0.56 19.24
C TYR A 253 1.72 -0.54 19.36
N ALA A 254 2.13 -1.80 19.56
CA ALA A 254 1.18 -2.89 19.85
C ALA A 254 0.40 -2.67 21.16
N ILE A 255 1.06 -2.19 22.22
CA ILE A 255 0.40 -1.78 23.49
C ILE A 255 -0.62 -0.67 23.25
N LYS A 256 -0.27 0.33 22.45
CA LYS A 256 -1.10 1.52 22.17
C LYS A 256 -2.31 1.21 21.28
N LYS A 257 -2.15 0.38 20.25
CA LYS A 257 -3.24 -0.14 19.41
C LYS A 257 -4.14 -1.14 20.15
N LYS A 258 -3.57 -1.86 21.13
CA LYS A 258 -4.10 -3.05 21.82
C LYS A 258 -4.08 -4.32 20.95
N SER A 259 -2.95 -4.55 20.27
CA SER A 259 -2.68 -5.71 19.38
C SER A 259 -1.63 -6.69 19.94
N VAL A 260 -1.23 -6.57 21.22
CA VAL A 260 -0.15 -7.39 21.82
C VAL A 260 -0.41 -8.91 21.78
N GLN A 261 -1.68 -9.33 21.87
CA GLN A 261 -2.08 -10.74 21.90
C GLN A 261 -1.27 -11.57 22.91
N SER A 262 -1.18 -11.10 24.15
CA SER A 262 -0.39 -11.69 25.23
C SER A 262 -0.92 -13.05 25.67
N TYR A 263 -0.13 -13.80 26.46
CA TYR A 263 -0.57 -15.07 27.04
C TYR A 263 -1.77 -14.91 27.99
N SER A 264 -1.85 -13.82 28.76
CA SER A 264 -3.03 -13.52 29.57
C SER A 264 -4.29 -13.27 28.73
N GLU A 265 -4.17 -12.52 27.62
CA GLU A 265 -5.29 -12.28 26.69
C GLU A 265 -5.70 -13.56 25.95
N ALA A 266 -4.73 -14.41 25.59
CA ALA A 266 -4.98 -15.71 24.98
C ALA A 266 -5.65 -16.68 25.96
N ILE A 267 -5.28 -16.70 27.25
CA ILE A 267 -5.96 -17.51 28.27
C ILE A 267 -7.39 -16.99 28.51
N ALA A 268 -7.56 -15.69 28.74
CA ALA A 268 -8.86 -15.08 29.02
C ALA A 268 -9.88 -15.21 27.87
N SER A 269 -9.41 -15.40 26.63
CA SER A 269 -10.26 -15.62 25.44
C SER A 269 -10.32 -17.07 24.96
N GLY A 270 -9.74 -18.04 25.70
CA GLY A 270 -9.71 -19.46 25.31
C GLY A 270 -8.76 -19.79 24.14
N ASN A 271 -7.94 -18.84 23.70
CA ASN A 271 -7.02 -18.92 22.57
C ASN A 271 -5.58 -19.34 22.93
N PHE A 272 -5.34 -19.87 24.13
CA PHE A 272 -3.99 -20.28 24.59
C PHE A 272 -3.23 -21.14 23.56
N PHE A 273 -3.84 -22.23 23.08
CA PHE A 273 -3.22 -23.11 22.08
C PHE A 273 -3.08 -22.45 20.70
N THR A 274 -3.91 -21.47 20.34
CA THR A 274 -3.75 -20.66 19.12
C THR A 274 -2.43 -19.89 19.16
N LYS A 275 -2.16 -19.18 20.26
CA LYS A 275 -0.91 -18.44 20.48
C LYS A 275 0.30 -19.37 20.54
N LEU A 276 0.18 -20.47 21.28
CA LEU A 276 1.25 -21.46 21.44
C LEU A 276 1.67 -22.09 20.10
N LYS A 277 0.70 -22.37 19.22
CA LYS A 277 0.91 -22.88 17.85
C LYS A 277 1.48 -21.82 16.91
N ASN A 278 1.06 -20.56 17.06
CA ASN A 278 1.57 -19.42 16.30
C ASN A 278 3.08 -19.23 16.53
N GLU A 279 3.47 -19.12 17.81
CA GLU A 279 4.88 -18.98 18.19
C GLU A 279 5.68 -20.25 17.84
N TRP A 280 5.07 -21.45 17.83
CA TRP A 280 5.76 -22.68 17.38
C TRP A 280 6.17 -22.60 15.91
N LYS A 281 5.36 -21.92 15.07
CA LYS A 281 5.69 -21.64 13.66
C LYS A 281 6.71 -20.52 13.48
N ARG A 282 7.20 -19.92 14.58
CA ARG A 282 8.06 -18.73 14.63
C ARG A 282 7.36 -17.44 14.16
N MET A 283 6.06 -17.35 14.41
CA MET A 283 5.30 -16.13 14.18
C MET A 283 5.14 -15.31 15.45
N GLU A 284 5.30 -14.00 15.29
CA GLU A 284 5.00 -12.96 16.29
C GLU A 284 3.48 -12.71 16.34
N ALA A 285 3.03 -11.70 17.10
CA ALA A 285 1.63 -11.31 17.11
C ALA A 285 1.15 -10.89 15.71
N MET A 286 -0.14 -11.05 15.44
CA MET A 286 -0.76 -10.54 14.23
C MET A 286 -1.05 -9.06 14.40
N ASP A 287 -0.50 -8.27 13.48
CA ASP A 287 -0.87 -6.87 13.29
C ASP A 287 -1.12 -6.64 11.78
N ILE A 288 -1.85 -5.58 11.44
CA ILE A 288 -2.15 -5.21 10.04
C ILE A 288 -1.78 -3.75 9.72
N SER A 289 -1.23 -3.05 10.70
CA SER A 289 -0.60 -1.74 10.56
C SER A 289 0.69 -1.80 11.38
N ASP A 290 1.78 -1.20 10.93
CA ASP A 290 3.04 -1.25 11.67
C ASP A 290 3.09 -0.23 12.81
N VAL A 291 2.63 0.97 12.51
CA VAL A 291 2.84 2.17 13.33
C VAL A 291 1.57 2.47 14.12
N TYR A 292 1.73 2.92 15.36
CA TYR A 292 0.65 3.56 16.09
C TYR A 292 0.67 5.06 15.82
N TYR A 293 -0.44 5.60 15.33
CA TYR A 293 -0.64 7.03 15.13
C TYR A 293 -1.51 7.64 16.24
N ASP A 294 -1.14 8.85 16.67
CA ASP A 294 -1.83 9.59 17.73
C ASP A 294 -3.10 10.30 17.21
N LYS A 295 -3.17 10.60 15.91
CA LYS A 295 -4.34 11.16 15.20
C LYS A 295 -4.45 10.64 13.76
N PHE A 296 -5.68 10.61 13.26
CA PHE A 296 -6.02 10.51 11.85
C PHE A 296 -6.68 11.83 11.42
N LEU A 297 -6.45 12.25 10.18
CA LEU A 297 -6.74 13.58 9.67
C LEU A 297 -7.41 13.52 8.29
N LEU A 298 -8.28 14.48 8.02
CA LEU A 298 -8.89 14.76 6.72
C LEU A 298 -8.72 16.25 6.47
N ASN A 299 -8.04 16.62 5.39
CA ASN A 299 -7.60 18.01 5.11
C ASN A 299 -6.90 18.66 6.32
N GLY A 300 -6.08 17.88 7.03
CA GLY A 300 -5.31 18.34 8.20
C GLY A 300 -6.09 18.48 9.50
N GLN A 301 -7.36 18.03 9.55
CA GLN A 301 -8.19 18.10 10.76
C GLN A 301 -8.79 16.73 11.11
N PRO A 302 -8.93 16.35 12.40
CA PRO A 302 -9.63 15.12 12.77
C PRO A 302 -11.12 15.15 12.41
N SER A 303 -11.74 16.33 12.37
CA SER A 303 -13.13 16.52 11.96
C SER A 303 -13.31 17.88 11.31
N THR A 304 -14.07 17.95 10.22
CA THR A 304 -14.39 19.19 9.49
C THR A 304 -15.82 19.16 8.92
N SER A 305 -16.35 20.27 8.41
CA SER A 305 -17.74 20.38 7.96
C SER A 305 -17.91 21.26 6.71
N TYR A 306 -18.68 20.77 5.74
CA TYR A 306 -19.11 21.51 4.55
C TYR A 306 -20.64 21.69 4.60
N LYS A 307 -21.08 22.87 5.03
CA LYS A 307 -22.49 23.17 5.36
C LYS A 307 -23.39 23.52 4.18
N ASN A 308 -22.82 23.98 3.06
CA ASN A 308 -23.56 24.62 1.97
C ASN A 308 -24.25 23.59 1.04
N LEU A 309 -25.03 22.68 1.60
CA LEU A 309 -25.71 21.58 0.91
C LEU A 309 -27.10 21.34 1.51
N LYS A 310 -28.04 20.92 0.67
CA LYS A 310 -29.44 20.61 1.01
C LYS A 310 -29.82 19.22 0.47
N ALA A 311 -30.97 18.70 0.90
CA ALA A 311 -31.53 17.46 0.38
C ALA A 311 -31.59 17.44 -1.16
N GLY A 312 -31.14 16.35 -1.76
CA GLY A 312 -31.03 16.15 -3.20
C GLY A 312 -29.73 16.67 -3.85
N ASP A 313 -28.87 17.38 -3.11
CA ASP A 313 -27.56 17.79 -3.65
C ASP A 313 -26.60 16.60 -3.75
N LYS A 314 -25.88 16.53 -4.87
CA LYS A 314 -24.75 15.64 -5.10
C LYS A 314 -23.44 16.34 -4.79
N VAL A 315 -22.53 15.61 -4.16
CA VAL A 315 -21.18 16.05 -3.81
C VAL A 315 -20.18 15.08 -4.42
N ARG A 316 -19.21 15.59 -5.19
CA ARG A 316 -18.02 14.83 -5.57
C ARG A 316 -16.93 15.07 -4.52
N LEU A 317 -16.37 13.98 -4.00
CA LEU A 317 -15.20 13.98 -3.13
C LEU A 317 -14.01 13.46 -3.95
N ARG A 318 -12.96 14.26 -4.05
CA ARG A 318 -11.68 13.91 -4.71
C ARG A 318 -10.70 13.43 -3.65
N ILE A 319 -10.67 12.14 -3.42
CA ILE A 319 -9.97 11.54 -2.29
C ILE A 319 -8.58 11.09 -2.73
N ALA A 320 -7.54 11.46 -1.98
CA ALA A 320 -6.23 10.84 -2.06
C ALA A 320 -5.74 10.47 -0.65
N ASN A 321 -5.03 9.35 -0.54
CA ASN A 321 -4.42 8.92 0.71
C ASN A 321 -2.92 9.23 0.73
N GLY A 322 -2.55 10.38 1.31
CA GLY A 322 -1.16 10.73 1.60
C GLY A 322 -0.71 10.34 3.00
N GLY A 323 -1.30 9.28 3.56
CA GLY A 323 -0.78 8.63 4.76
C GLY A 323 0.59 8.00 4.53
N ALA A 324 1.37 7.81 5.60
CA ALA A 324 2.69 7.19 5.52
C ALA A 324 2.64 5.66 5.65
N SER A 325 1.60 5.11 6.32
CA SER A 325 1.35 3.67 6.35
C SER A 325 -0.10 3.26 6.66
N SER A 326 -1.05 4.19 6.68
CA SER A 326 -2.44 3.88 7.06
C SER A 326 -3.37 3.65 5.86
N TYR A 327 -4.02 2.48 5.85
CA TYR A 327 -5.19 2.21 5.02
C TYR A 327 -6.45 2.76 5.69
N PHE A 328 -7.41 3.27 4.90
CA PHE A 328 -8.68 3.79 5.42
C PHE A 328 -9.90 3.09 4.81
N TRP A 329 -10.81 2.62 5.66
CA TRP A 329 -12.18 2.29 5.30
C TRP A 329 -13.02 3.57 5.19
N LEU A 330 -13.60 3.79 4.01
CA LEU A 330 -14.46 4.92 3.71
C LEU A 330 -15.93 4.49 3.83
N THR A 331 -16.68 5.15 4.71
CA THR A 331 -18.12 4.91 4.93
C THR A 331 -18.90 6.23 4.96
N TYR A 332 -20.19 6.18 4.63
CA TYR A 332 -21.07 7.36 4.57
C TYR A 332 -22.37 7.12 5.34
N GLY A 333 -22.78 8.07 6.17
CA GLY A 333 -24.02 8.02 6.95
C GLY A 333 -25.28 8.29 6.14
N GLY A 334 -25.17 8.86 4.93
CA GLY A 334 -26.30 9.21 4.08
C GLY A 334 -26.69 8.16 3.03
N GLY A 335 -26.08 6.97 3.04
CA GLY A 335 -26.38 5.87 2.11
C GLY A 335 -25.15 5.36 1.35
N LYS A 336 -25.35 4.93 0.10
CA LYS A 336 -24.29 4.40 -0.77
C LYS A 336 -23.27 5.50 -1.16
N ILE A 337 -22.06 5.04 -1.49
CA ILE A 337 -21.01 5.82 -2.14
C ILE A 337 -20.95 5.36 -3.60
N THR A 338 -20.96 6.28 -4.56
CA THR A 338 -20.77 5.95 -5.99
C THR A 338 -19.32 6.23 -6.39
N VAL A 339 -18.55 5.22 -6.76
CA VAL A 339 -17.20 5.40 -7.30
C VAL A 339 -17.30 5.77 -8.79
N VAL A 340 -16.67 6.88 -9.20
CA VAL A 340 -16.71 7.40 -10.59
C VAL A 340 -15.33 7.62 -11.22
N GLY A 341 -14.26 7.60 -10.42
CA GLY A 341 -12.88 7.59 -10.90
C GLY A 341 -11.92 6.96 -9.90
N ASN A 342 -10.79 6.44 -10.38
CA ASN A 342 -9.71 5.90 -9.56
C ASN A 342 -8.33 6.30 -10.12
N ASP A 343 -7.34 6.58 -9.29
CA ASP A 343 -5.95 6.91 -9.68
C ASP A 343 -5.87 7.96 -10.83
N GLY A 344 -6.81 8.92 -10.83
CA GLY A 344 -6.95 9.94 -11.87
C GLY A 344 -7.64 9.52 -13.17
N ASN A 345 -8.14 8.29 -13.30
CA ASN A 345 -8.82 7.75 -14.49
C ASN A 345 -10.34 7.60 -14.25
N ASP A 346 -11.16 7.94 -15.25
CA ASP A 346 -12.63 7.76 -15.21
C ASP A 346 -13.02 6.26 -15.26
N VAL A 347 -14.05 5.88 -14.48
CA VAL A 347 -14.66 4.53 -14.52
C VAL A 347 -16.17 4.57 -14.69
N GLU A 348 -16.73 3.47 -15.20
CA GLU A 348 -18.18 3.22 -15.17
C GLU A 348 -18.67 3.23 -13.70
N PRO A 349 -19.72 4.00 -13.35
CA PRO A 349 -20.10 4.21 -11.96
C PRO A 349 -20.44 2.93 -11.17
N VAL A 350 -19.84 2.78 -9.98
CA VAL A 350 -20.05 1.63 -9.08
C VAL A 350 -20.59 2.08 -7.72
N GLU A 351 -21.82 1.68 -7.37
CA GLU A 351 -22.37 1.90 -6.03
C GLU A 351 -21.87 0.86 -5.01
N VAL A 352 -21.42 1.34 -3.85
CA VAL A 352 -20.91 0.51 -2.73
C VAL A 352 -21.39 1.05 -1.38
N ASP A 353 -21.44 0.20 -0.35
CA ASP A 353 -21.65 0.62 1.05
C ASP A 353 -20.34 1.09 1.70
N LYS A 354 -19.21 0.51 1.27
CA LYS A 354 -17.87 0.92 1.69
C LYS A 354 -16.80 0.59 0.63
N LEU A 355 -15.69 1.30 0.71
CA LEU A 355 -14.44 0.93 0.05
C LEU A 355 -13.28 1.04 1.05
N ILE A 356 -12.16 0.36 0.77
CA ILE A 356 -10.88 0.64 1.41
C ILE A 356 -10.03 1.44 0.41
N ILE A 357 -9.35 2.48 0.88
CA ILE A 357 -8.36 3.22 0.10
C ILE A 357 -6.96 2.87 0.63
N GLY A 358 -6.13 2.31 -0.24
CA GLY A 358 -4.72 2.05 0.04
C GLY A 358 -3.92 3.34 0.16
N ILE A 359 -2.68 3.25 0.64
CA ILE A 359 -1.77 4.40 0.60
C ILE A 359 -1.55 4.77 -0.87
N SER A 360 -1.59 6.07 -1.16
CA SER A 360 -1.39 6.70 -2.48
C SER A 360 -2.46 6.48 -3.55
N GLU A 361 -3.39 5.54 -3.38
CA GLU A 361 -4.56 5.46 -4.26
C GLU A 361 -5.34 6.78 -4.24
N THR A 362 -5.97 7.11 -5.37
CA THR A 362 -6.97 8.19 -5.43
C THR A 362 -8.32 7.63 -5.87
N TYR A 363 -9.40 8.21 -5.35
CA TYR A 363 -10.77 7.89 -5.77
C TYR A 363 -11.60 9.16 -5.88
N ASP A 364 -12.22 9.36 -7.04
CA ASP A 364 -13.31 10.30 -7.22
C ASP A 364 -14.61 9.55 -6.90
N VAL A 365 -15.32 9.99 -5.86
CA VAL A 365 -16.60 9.40 -5.44
C VAL A 365 -17.70 10.45 -5.37
N GLU A 366 -18.92 10.06 -5.71
CA GLU A 366 -20.13 10.87 -5.53
C GLU A 366 -20.99 10.32 -4.38
N VAL A 367 -21.47 11.24 -3.55
CA VAL A 367 -22.48 11.00 -2.50
C VAL A 367 -23.63 11.98 -2.67
N THR A 368 -24.84 11.56 -2.29
CA THR A 368 -26.04 12.42 -2.33
C THR A 368 -26.49 12.71 -0.91
N ILE A 369 -26.91 13.94 -0.63
CA ILE A 369 -27.50 14.34 0.66
C ILE A 369 -28.99 13.95 0.67
N PRO A 370 -29.45 12.97 1.48
CA PRO A 370 -30.84 12.49 1.38
C PRO A 370 -31.86 13.39 2.10
N GLU A 371 -31.46 14.07 3.18
CA GLU A 371 -32.32 14.95 3.98
C GLU A 371 -31.61 16.27 4.30
N ASN A 372 -32.32 17.28 4.82
CA ASN A 372 -31.71 18.51 5.33
C ASN A 372 -31.09 18.27 6.73
N LYS A 373 -30.00 17.49 6.74
CA LYS A 373 -29.21 17.06 7.90
C LYS A 373 -27.72 17.06 7.54
N SER A 374 -26.88 16.90 8.55
CA SER A 374 -25.42 16.83 8.41
C SER A 374 -24.97 15.37 8.47
N PHE A 375 -24.64 14.78 7.32
CA PHE A 375 -24.24 13.39 7.19
C PHE A 375 -22.74 13.23 7.25
N GLU A 376 -22.26 12.25 8.02
CA GLU A 376 -20.83 11.98 8.15
C GLU A 376 -20.31 11.15 6.96
N PHE A 377 -19.26 11.63 6.32
CA PHE A 377 -18.31 10.83 5.55
C PHE A 377 -17.10 10.53 6.44
N ARG A 378 -16.87 9.25 6.76
CA ARG A 378 -15.89 8.80 7.77
C ARG A 378 -14.78 7.97 7.13
N ALA A 379 -13.52 8.33 7.42
CA ALA A 379 -12.33 7.56 7.05
C ALA A 379 -11.76 6.88 8.31
N THR A 380 -11.95 5.56 8.44
CA THR A 380 -11.56 4.77 9.62
C THR A 380 -10.31 3.94 9.31
N SER A 381 -9.29 3.96 10.17
CA SER A 381 -8.07 3.15 9.95
C SER A 381 -8.37 1.65 9.83
N GLU A 382 -7.63 0.89 9.01
CA GLU A 382 -7.89 -0.57 8.86
C GLU A 382 -7.76 -1.33 10.19
N ASP A 383 -6.83 -0.90 11.06
CA ASP A 383 -6.64 -1.44 12.41
C ASP A 383 -7.73 -1.02 13.42
N ARG A 384 -8.63 -0.11 13.01
CA ARG A 384 -9.78 0.40 13.77
C ARG A 384 -9.39 1.05 15.10
N THR A 385 -8.24 1.72 15.13
CA THR A 385 -7.76 2.48 16.29
C THR A 385 -8.22 3.93 16.31
N GLY A 386 -8.60 4.50 15.17
CA GLY A 386 -9.25 5.80 15.06
C GLY A 386 -9.83 6.09 13.68
N HIS A 387 -10.38 7.30 13.51
CA HIS A 387 -10.96 7.79 12.26
C HIS A 387 -10.83 9.31 12.14
N SER A 388 -11.10 9.83 10.95
CA SER A 388 -11.37 11.25 10.68
C SER A 388 -12.71 11.43 9.95
N SER A 389 -13.33 12.60 10.09
CA SER A 389 -14.73 12.84 9.67
C SER A 389 -14.92 14.13 8.87
N LEU A 390 -15.61 14.03 7.72
CA LEU A 390 -16.13 15.16 6.94
C LEU A 390 -17.66 15.17 7.05
N TRP A 391 -18.21 16.20 7.68
CA TRP A 391 -19.66 16.36 7.83
C TRP A 391 -20.23 17.16 6.64
N LEU A 392 -21.15 16.57 5.89
CA LEU A 392 -21.75 17.14 4.68
C LEU A 392 -23.20 17.55 4.93
N GLY A 393 -23.53 18.83 4.70
CA GLY A 393 -24.84 19.41 5.01
C GLY A 393 -24.93 19.99 6.42
N GLU A 394 -26.10 20.56 6.74
CA GLU A 394 -26.39 21.24 8.00
C GLU A 394 -27.68 20.70 8.65
N GLY A 395 -27.76 20.75 9.98
CA GLY A 395 -28.88 20.25 10.77
C GLY A 395 -28.47 19.20 11.80
N GLU A 396 -29.36 18.24 12.07
CA GLU A 396 -29.09 17.06 12.90
C GLU A 396 -27.92 16.25 12.33
N LYS A 397 -27.09 15.65 13.20
CA LYS A 397 -25.94 14.84 12.79
C LYS A 397 -26.31 13.37 12.62
N VAL A 398 -26.00 12.81 11.45
CA VAL A 398 -26.15 11.37 11.15
C VAL A 398 -24.76 10.77 10.95
N GLU A 399 -24.35 9.91 11.89
CA GLU A 399 -23.05 9.22 11.85
C GLU A 399 -22.94 8.16 10.76
N ALA A 400 -21.72 7.90 10.32
CA ALA A 400 -21.40 6.79 9.43
C ALA A 400 -21.38 5.44 10.20
N PRO A 401 -21.62 4.29 9.54
CA PRO A 401 -21.56 2.98 10.18
C PRO A 401 -20.26 2.73 10.97
N GLU A 402 -20.39 2.26 12.23
CA GLU A 402 -19.26 1.99 13.12
C GLU A 402 -18.56 0.65 12.78
N LEU A 403 -17.25 0.71 12.56
CA LEU A 403 -16.41 -0.48 12.37
C LEU A 403 -15.77 -0.91 13.69
N LYS A 404 -16.36 -1.92 14.35
CA LYS A 404 -15.92 -2.45 15.65
C LYS A 404 -14.53 -3.07 15.58
N ARG A 405 -13.77 -3.00 16.69
CA ARG A 405 -12.39 -3.51 16.82
C ARG A 405 -12.21 -4.98 16.40
N LEU A 406 -11.08 -5.25 15.75
CA LEU A 406 -10.76 -6.54 15.12
C LEU A 406 -10.61 -7.71 16.11
N MET A 407 -11.09 -8.88 15.71
CA MET A 407 -10.91 -10.15 16.41
C MET A 407 -9.57 -10.80 16.04
N LEU A 408 -8.45 -10.19 16.47
CA LEU A 408 -7.09 -10.60 16.09
C LEU A 408 -6.76 -12.09 16.36
N PHE A 409 -7.42 -12.73 17.33
CA PHE A 409 -7.25 -14.17 17.58
C PHE A 409 -7.92 -15.06 16.51
N GLU A 410 -8.99 -14.62 15.84
CA GLU A 410 -9.56 -15.34 14.69
C GLU A 410 -8.65 -15.23 13.46
N GLY A 411 -8.04 -14.06 13.25
CA GLY A 411 -6.96 -13.88 12.27
C GLY A 411 -5.76 -14.78 12.57
N MET A 412 -5.32 -14.84 13.83
CA MET A 412 -4.26 -15.76 14.27
C MET A 412 -4.64 -17.25 14.08
N LYS A 413 -5.91 -17.64 14.23
CA LYS A 413 -6.39 -19.00 13.88
C LYS A 413 -6.30 -19.25 12.37
N SER A 414 -6.73 -18.29 11.55
CA SER A 414 -6.65 -18.37 10.09
C SER A 414 -5.20 -18.52 9.62
N MET A 415 -4.30 -17.63 10.07
CA MET A 415 -2.85 -17.69 9.80
C MET A 415 -2.24 -19.03 10.25
N ASN A 416 -2.62 -19.51 11.44
CA ASN A 416 -2.23 -20.84 11.94
C ASN A 416 -2.66 -22.02 11.04
N ASN A 417 -3.67 -21.85 10.19
CA ASN A 417 -4.11 -22.84 9.22
C ASN A 417 -3.44 -22.64 7.84
N MET A 418 -3.15 -21.40 7.46
CA MET A 418 -2.50 -21.04 6.19
C MET A 418 -0.99 -21.33 6.16
N MET A 419 -0.30 -21.30 7.30
CA MET A 419 1.16 -21.49 7.35
C MET A 419 1.61 -22.94 7.48
N LYS A 420 2.81 -23.26 6.98
CA LYS A 420 3.54 -24.51 7.22
C LYS A 420 4.21 -24.50 8.62
N MET A 421 4.94 -25.57 8.98
CA MET A 421 5.74 -25.64 10.22
C MET A 421 7.15 -25.02 10.08
N ASN A 422 7.60 -24.80 8.84
CA ASN A 422 8.82 -24.07 8.50
C ASN A 422 8.54 -22.58 8.20
N GLY A 423 7.50 -21.99 8.80
CA GLY A 423 7.19 -20.54 8.74
C GLY A 423 6.84 -19.97 7.36
N ASP A 424 6.83 -20.81 6.33
CA ASP A 424 6.47 -20.43 4.96
C ASP A 424 4.97 -20.65 4.72
N MET A 425 4.36 -19.83 3.87
CA MET A 425 2.94 -19.96 3.53
C MET A 425 2.69 -21.27 2.77
N LYS A 426 1.50 -21.86 2.92
CA LYS A 426 1.06 -22.93 2.00
C LYS A 426 0.81 -22.33 0.63
N PRO A 427 1.24 -22.99 -0.46
CA PRO A 427 0.84 -22.58 -1.80
C PRO A 427 -0.69 -22.70 -1.91
N MET A 428 -1.33 -21.72 -2.56
CA MET A 428 -2.73 -21.82 -2.91
C MET A 428 -2.85 -22.49 -4.28
N ASN A 429 -3.73 -23.48 -4.39
CA ASN A 429 -4.02 -24.18 -5.64
C ASN A 429 -4.96 -23.38 -6.55
N MET A 430 -5.52 -22.27 -6.05
CA MET A 430 -6.34 -21.31 -6.79
C MET A 430 -5.76 -19.91 -6.60
N LYS A 431 -5.75 -19.10 -7.67
CA LYS A 431 -5.32 -17.70 -7.58
C LYS A 431 -6.46 -16.84 -7.04
N MET A 432 -6.29 -16.28 -5.84
CA MET A 432 -7.09 -15.14 -5.39
C MET A 432 -6.53 -13.86 -6.00
N GLY A 433 -7.39 -12.91 -6.37
CA GLY A 433 -6.99 -11.69 -7.07
C GLY A 433 -8.11 -10.66 -7.14
N LEU A 434 -7.73 -9.43 -7.45
CA LEU A 434 -8.59 -8.26 -7.69
C LEU A 434 -9.44 -7.90 -6.47
N GLN A 435 -8.91 -8.08 -5.26
CA GLN A 435 -9.57 -7.88 -3.96
C GLN A 435 -10.88 -8.69 -3.74
N LYS A 436 -11.18 -9.69 -4.59
CA LYS A 436 -12.46 -10.45 -4.56
C LYS A 436 -12.75 -11.20 -3.26
N MET A 437 -11.72 -11.57 -2.50
CA MET A 437 -11.85 -12.33 -1.25
C MET A 437 -10.87 -11.79 -0.21
N ASP A 438 -11.37 -10.91 0.65
CA ASP A 438 -10.59 -10.34 1.75
C ASP A 438 -10.35 -11.39 2.86
N ALA A 439 -9.11 -11.84 3.00
CA ALA A 439 -8.71 -12.77 4.05
C ALA A 439 -8.78 -12.17 5.48
N ASN A 440 -8.75 -10.84 5.61
CA ASN A 440 -8.89 -10.14 6.90
C ASN A 440 -10.35 -10.16 7.42
N SER A 441 -11.33 -10.45 6.56
CA SER A 441 -12.76 -10.53 6.94
C SER A 441 -13.08 -11.52 8.06
N VAL A 442 -12.23 -12.53 8.27
CA VAL A 442 -12.33 -13.46 9.43
C VAL A 442 -12.19 -12.74 10.79
N MET A 443 -11.61 -11.54 10.81
CA MET A 443 -11.43 -10.71 12.01
C MET A 443 -12.52 -9.65 12.20
N TYR A 444 -13.42 -9.46 11.23
CA TYR A 444 -14.35 -8.33 11.19
C TYR A 444 -15.63 -8.66 11.98
N PRO A 445 -15.93 -7.99 13.13
CA PRO A 445 -17.08 -8.36 13.97
C PRO A 445 -18.43 -8.14 13.29
N GLU A 446 -18.50 -7.26 12.29
CA GLU A 446 -19.69 -6.99 11.48
C GLU A 446 -20.02 -8.10 10.47
N VAL A 447 -19.07 -8.98 10.15
CA VAL A 447 -19.28 -10.14 9.26
C VAL A 447 -19.87 -11.28 10.09
N PRO A 448 -21.02 -11.89 9.72
CA PRO A 448 -21.65 -12.98 10.46
C PRO A 448 -20.72 -14.18 10.73
N GLU A 449 -20.86 -14.85 11.87
CA GLU A 449 -19.92 -15.89 12.27
C GLU A 449 -19.85 -17.07 11.28
N GLU A 450 -20.97 -17.48 10.71
CA GLU A 450 -21.01 -18.54 9.69
C GLU A 450 -20.31 -18.11 8.39
N GLU A 451 -20.35 -16.83 8.01
CA GLU A 451 -19.58 -16.30 6.89
C GLU A 451 -18.07 -16.24 7.19
N ARG A 452 -17.68 -15.88 8.42
CA ARG A 452 -16.27 -15.95 8.86
C ARG A 452 -15.75 -17.39 8.86
N LYS A 453 -16.57 -18.35 9.31
CA LYS A 453 -16.28 -19.80 9.25
C LYS A 453 -16.17 -20.30 7.81
N ALA A 454 -17.11 -19.92 6.94
CA ALA A 454 -17.08 -20.27 5.52
C ALA A 454 -15.82 -19.73 4.83
N THR A 455 -15.47 -18.46 5.06
CA THR A 455 -14.23 -17.85 4.58
C THR A 455 -13.00 -18.62 5.05
N MET A 456 -12.89 -18.92 6.35
CA MET A 456 -11.75 -19.68 6.89
C MET A 456 -11.65 -21.11 6.33
N GLN A 457 -12.79 -21.78 6.10
CA GLN A 457 -12.83 -23.10 5.48
C GLN A 457 -12.50 -23.04 3.97
N HIS A 458 -12.92 -22.00 3.26
CA HIS A 458 -12.61 -21.80 1.85
C HIS A 458 -11.11 -21.52 1.62
N LEU A 459 -10.49 -20.63 2.42
CA LEU A 459 -9.03 -20.42 2.43
C LEU A 459 -8.26 -21.73 2.68
N LYS A 460 -8.73 -22.52 3.65
CA LYS A 460 -8.15 -23.82 4.01
C LYS A 460 -8.27 -24.84 2.87
N ASP A 461 -9.37 -24.86 2.14
CA ASP A 461 -9.55 -25.79 1.02
C ASP A 461 -8.78 -25.35 -0.24
N MET A 462 -8.61 -24.05 -0.52
CA MET A 462 -7.68 -23.57 -1.55
C MET A 462 -6.23 -24.00 -1.30
N MET A 463 -5.83 -24.18 -0.03
CA MET A 463 -4.48 -24.56 0.38
C MET A 463 -4.28 -26.06 0.62
N ASN A 464 -5.33 -26.87 0.52
CA ASN A 464 -5.22 -28.33 0.53
C ASN A 464 -5.13 -28.82 -0.92
N PRO A 465 -4.30 -29.83 -1.23
CA PRO A 465 -4.36 -30.48 -2.54
C PRO A 465 -5.77 -31.05 -2.75
N PRO A 466 -6.33 -31.02 -3.98
CA PRO A 466 -7.66 -31.53 -4.24
C PRO A 466 -7.78 -32.97 -3.73
N LYS A 467 -8.78 -33.23 -2.88
CA LYS A 467 -9.03 -34.57 -2.33
C LYS A 467 -9.14 -35.52 -3.51
N LYS A 468 -8.22 -36.50 -3.62
CA LYS A 468 -8.40 -37.62 -4.54
C LYS A 468 -9.75 -38.25 -4.25
N VAL A 469 -10.71 -38.03 -5.14
CA VAL A 469 -11.99 -38.73 -5.11
C VAL A 469 -11.64 -40.21 -5.23
N LYS A 470 -11.77 -40.95 -4.13
CA LYS A 470 -11.78 -42.41 -4.23
C LYS A 470 -12.93 -42.74 -5.17
N PRO A 471 -12.71 -43.45 -6.29
CA PRO A 471 -13.83 -43.88 -7.10
C PRO A 471 -14.77 -44.67 -6.19
N LYS A 472 -16.06 -44.37 -6.24
CA LYS A 472 -17.05 -45.29 -5.68
C LYS A 472 -16.83 -46.63 -6.37
N LYS A 473 -16.81 -47.72 -5.59
CA LYS A 473 -17.04 -49.03 -6.17
C LYS A 473 -18.51 -49.06 -6.59
N GLU A 474 -18.75 -49.01 -7.88
CA GLU A 474 -20.03 -49.34 -8.48
C GLU A 474 -19.85 -50.75 -9.08
N ASP A 475 -20.53 -51.74 -8.49
CA ASP A 475 -20.29 -53.17 -8.75
C ASP A 475 -20.97 -53.64 -10.06
N HIS A 476 -20.30 -53.39 -11.18
CA HIS A 476 -20.62 -53.96 -12.50
C HIS A 476 -19.31 -54.37 -13.21
N SER A 477 -19.19 -55.54 -13.84
CA SER A 477 -20.07 -56.72 -13.88
C SER A 477 -19.25 -57.98 -14.24
N ALA A 478 -19.89 -59.11 -14.56
CA ALA A 478 -19.23 -60.39 -14.84
C ALA A 478 -18.69 -60.54 -16.28
N SER A 479 -18.06 -61.70 -16.55
CA SER A 479 -17.72 -62.26 -17.87
C SER A 479 -16.70 -61.53 -18.76
N ASP A 480 -15.41 -61.80 -18.47
CA ASP A 480 -14.48 -62.59 -19.31
C ASP A 480 -14.34 -62.42 -20.85
N MET A 481 -13.08 -62.66 -21.27
CA MET A 481 -12.57 -63.06 -22.60
C MET A 481 -12.32 -61.95 -23.67
N PRO A 482 -11.28 -62.11 -24.54
CA PRO A 482 -10.26 -61.06 -24.67
C PRO A 482 -9.73 -60.78 -26.10
N LEU A 483 -8.58 -60.08 -26.18
CA LEU A 483 -7.73 -59.80 -27.37
C LEU A 483 -8.27 -58.65 -28.26
N LYS A 484 -7.46 -57.87 -28.99
CA LYS A 484 -5.98 -57.83 -29.19
C LYS A 484 -5.54 -56.41 -29.60
N LEU A 485 -4.25 -56.08 -29.48
CA LEU A 485 -3.66 -54.93 -30.20
C LEU A 485 -3.29 -55.32 -31.63
N SER A 486 -3.50 -54.40 -32.59
CA SER A 486 -2.64 -54.27 -33.78
C SER A 486 -2.85 -52.93 -34.51
N ASP A 487 -1.77 -52.16 -34.56
CA ASP A 487 -1.37 -51.06 -35.44
C ASP A 487 -2.11 -50.89 -36.80
N SER A 488 -2.27 -49.64 -37.27
CA SER A 488 -1.31 -49.00 -38.22
C SER A 488 -1.91 -47.89 -39.10
N LYS A 489 -1.09 -46.84 -39.36
CA LYS A 489 -1.20 -45.81 -40.43
C LYS A 489 -2.43 -44.87 -40.36
N ALA A 490 -2.37 -43.55 -40.58
CA ALA A 490 -1.59 -42.70 -41.50
C ALA A 490 -2.08 -42.74 -42.96
N ASP A 491 -2.83 -41.71 -43.38
CA ASP A 491 -2.42 -40.78 -44.45
C ASP A 491 -3.47 -39.63 -44.57
N GLU A 492 -3.20 -38.64 -45.43
CA GLU A 492 -3.90 -37.34 -45.49
C GLU A 492 -5.07 -37.31 -46.50
N HIS A 493 -6.06 -36.42 -46.30
CA HIS A 493 -6.30 -35.24 -47.17
C HIS A 493 -7.57 -34.44 -46.80
N ALA A 494 -7.70 -33.25 -47.39
CA ALA A 494 -8.63 -32.18 -46.99
C ALA A 494 -10.02 -32.21 -47.68
N GLY A 495 -11.01 -31.54 -47.07
CA GLY A 495 -12.23 -31.10 -47.78
C GLY A 495 -13.43 -30.74 -46.88
N HIS A 496 -14.12 -29.65 -47.23
CA HIS A 496 -15.52 -29.30 -46.88
C HIS A 496 -15.91 -28.95 -45.42
N ASP A 497 -15.71 -27.68 -45.07
CA ASP A 497 -16.75 -26.61 -44.94
C ASP A 497 -18.08 -26.83 -44.14
N MET A 498 -18.58 -25.72 -43.59
CA MET A 498 -19.87 -25.46 -42.91
C MET A 498 -20.18 -26.15 -41.56
N GLY A 499 -20.39 -25.33 -40.51
CA GLY A 499 -20.88 -25.84 -39.20
C GLY A 499 -20.90 -24.84 -38.03
N ASN A 500 -21.48 -23.65 -38.18
CA ASN A 500 -21.56 -22.65 -37.10
C ASN A 500 -22.48 -23.08 -35.92
N LYS A 501 -21.94 -23.11 -34.69
CA LYS A 501 -22.70 -22.80 -33.46
C LYS A 501 -21.79 -22.55 -32.24
N ASN A 502 -21.85 -21.34 -31.69
CA ASN A 502 -21.53 -21.10 -30.27
C ASN A 502 -22.75 -21.46 -29.41
N GLU A 503 -22.56 -21.89 -28.16
CA GLU A 503 -23.57 -21.75 -27.11
C GLU A 503 -22.89 -21.86 -25.72
N ASP A 504 -22.56 -20.71 -25.12
CA ASP A 504 -22.36 -20.59 -23.67
C ASP A 504 -23.68 -20.84 -22.94
N THR A 505 -23.64 -21.43 -21.73
CA THR A 505 -24.80 -21.42 -20.83
C THR A 505 -24.36 -21.26 -19.37
N PRO A 506 -24.75 -20.16 -18.68
CA PRO A 506 -24.51 -20.01 -17.25
C PRO A 506 -25.37 -20.99 -16.44
N LEU A 507 -24.78 -21.59 -15.40
CA LEU A 507 -25.52 -22.42 -14.44
C LEU A 507 -26.47 -21.57 -13.59
N GLN A 508 -27.75 -21.56 -13.95
CA GLN A 508 -28.82 -21.10 -13.06
C GLN A 508 -29.08 -22.15 -11.98
N LEU A 509 -29.13 -21.73 -10.72
CA LEU A 509 -29.63 -22.55 -9.61
C LEU A 509 -31.17 -22.43 -9.58
N SER A 510 -31.87 -23.54 -9.79
CA SER A 510 -33.33 -23.61 -9.75
C SER A 510 -33.82 -24.12 -8.40
N ASP A 511 -34.65 -23.34 -7.71
CA ASP A 511 -35.37 -23.80 -6.52
C ASP A 511 -36.39 -24.90 -6.82
N SER A 512 -36.53 -25.86 -5.91
CA SER A 512 -37.81 -26.11 -5.21
C SER A 512 -37.82 -27.43 -4.44
N LYS A 513 -38.20 -27.35 -3.16
CA LYS A 513 -39.51 -27.82 -2.67
C LYS A 513 -39.74 -27.34 -1.24
N ALA A 514 -41.01 -27.20 -0.87
CA ALA A 514 -41.47 -26.67 0.41
C ALA A 514 -42.37 -27.70 1.11
N ASP A 515 -42.45 -27.59 2.45
CA ASP A 515 -43.48 -28.06 3.39
C ASP A 515 -43.02 -27.60 4.80
N GLU A 516 -43.85 -27.28 5.81
CA GLU A 516 -45.07 -26.45 5.86
C GLU A 516 -45.28 -26.02 7.35
N HIS A 517 -45.75 -24.79 7.62
CA HIS A 517 -46.09 -24.23 8.96
C HIS A 517 -44.93 -24.11 10.00
N ALA A 518 -44.89 -23.18 10.96
CA ALA A 518 -45.86 -22.18 11.44
C ALA A 518 -45.17 -20.82 11.75
N GLY A 519 -45.93 -19.73 11.87
CA GLY A 519 -45.40 -18.36 11.81
C GLY A 519 -44.89 -17.75 13.12
N HIS A 520 -43.81 -16.96 13.00
CA HIS A 520 -43.38 -15.98 14.01
C HIS A 520 -42.96 -14.65 13.34
N ASN A 521 -43.51 -13.55 13.88
CA ASN A 521 -43.09 -12.13 13.77
C ASN A 521 -42.44 -11.61 12.46
N MET A 522 -43.18 -10.73 11.78
CA MET A 522 -42.67 -9.80 10.75
C MET A 522 -41.78 -8.70 11.39
N ALA A 523 -40.61 -9.08 11.93
CA ALA A 523 -39.75 -8.17 12.71
C ALA A 523 -38.23 -8.34 12.47
N ASP A 524 -37.82 -9.05 11.42
CA ASP A 524 -36.46 -9.00 10.88
C ASP A 524 -36.52 -9.27 9.36
N MET A 525 -36.32 -8.24 8.54
CA MET A 525 -35.93 -8.46 7.14
C MET A 525 -34.42 -8.76 7.10
N PRO A 526 -33.95 -9.74 6.32
CA PRO A 526 -32.52 -10.00 6.19
C PRO A 526 -31.85 -8.75 5.61
N LYS A 527 -30.97 -8.12 6.39
CA LYS A 527 -30.17 -6.98 5.92
C LYS A 527 -29.32 -7.45 4.75
N GLU A 528 -29.48 -6.80 3.60
CA GLU A 528 -28.64 -7.07 2.43
C GLU A 528 -27.16 -6.93 2.79
N LYS A 529 -26.33 -7.82 2.26
CA LYS A 529 -24.91 -7.85 2.56
C LYS A 529 -24.24 -6.56 2.07
N PRO A 530 -23.49 -5.83 2.92
CA PRO A 530 -22.88 -4.56 2.51
C PRO A 530 -21.88 -4.78 1.38
N VAL A 531 -22.11 -4.08 0.26
CA VAL A 531 -21.27 -4.11 -0.93
C VAL A 531 -19.96 -3.42 -0.62
N THR A 532 -18.85 -4.15 -0.78
CA THR A 532 -17.50 -3.63 -0.61
C THR A 532 -16.81 -3.58 -1.96
N LEU A 533 -16.22 -2.43 -2.30
CA LEU A 533 -15.47 -2.27 -3.56
C LEU A 533 -14.36 -3.32 -3.69
N ASN A 534 -14.17 -3.82 -4.91
CA ASN A 534 -13.00 -4.60 -5.32
C ASN A 534 -12.67 -4.31 -6.79
N TYR A 535 -11.43 -4.55 -7.20
CA TYR A 535 -10.91 -4.14 -8.52
C TYR A 535 -11.55 -4.85 -9.74
N ASP A 536 -12.37 -5.88 -9.54
CA ASP A 536 -13.13 -6.52 -10.62
C ASP A 536 -14.53 -5.90 -10.83
N MET A 537 -14.98 -5.03 -9.93
CA MET A 537 -16.19 -4.22 -10.15
C MET A 537 -15.90 -3.10 -11.16
N LEU A 538 -14.72 -2.47 -11.04
CA LEU A 538 -14.27 -1.35 -11.86
C LEU A 538 -14.12 -1.71 -13.35
N ALA A 539 -14.57 -0.82 -14.22
CA ALA A 539 -14.37 -0.85 -15.67
C ALA A 539 -14.00 0.56 -16.14
N SER A 540 -13.08 0.70 -17.09
CA SER A 540 -12.79 2.01 -17.70
C SER A 540 -13.92 2.41 -18.67
N THR A 541 -14.17 3.70 -18.79
CA THR A 541 -15.13 4.29 -19.74
C THR A 541 -14.63 4.28 -21.20
N GLU A 542 -13.32 4.07 -21.42
CA GLU A 542 -12.73 3.88 -22.76
C GLU A 542 -12.06 2.50 -22.89
N MET A 543 -11.83 2.06 -24.13
CA MET A 543 -11.13 0.80 -24.43
C MET A 543 -9.64 0.94 -24.09
N THR A 544 -9.13 0.09 -23.20
CA THR A 544 -7.74 0.19 -22.68
C THR A 544 -6.77 -0.81 -23.33
N SER A 545 -7.25 -1.68 -24.23
CA SER A 545 -6.49 -2.76 -24.86
C SER A 545 -5.15 -2.32 -25.47
N LEU A 546 -4.08 -3.06 -25.18
CA LEU A 546 -2.76 -2.86 -25.79
C LEU A 546 -2.65 -3.62 -27.14
N PRO A 547 -1.75 -3.21 -28.05
CA PRO A 547 -1.61 -3.87 -29.36
C PRO A 547 -1.23 -5.35 -29.23
N THR A 548 -1.95 -6.22 -29.96
CA THR A 548 -1.80 -7.69 -29.88
C THR A 548 -0.58 -8.23 -30.62
N ASP A 549 0.07 -7.40 -31.44
CA ASP A 549 1.31 -7.67 -32.18
C ASP A 549 2.58 -7.24 -31.41
N ALA A 550 2.44 -6.46 -30.34
CA ALA A 550 3.58 -5.97 -29.56
C ALA A 550 4.24 -7.07 -28.72
N PRO A 551 5.59 -7.13 -28.66
CA PRO A 551 6.30 -8.17 -27.92
C PRO A 551 6.07 -8.05 -26.41
N VAL A 552 5.55 -9.12 -25.80
CA VAL A 552 5.25 -9.16 -24.35
C VAL A 552 6.47 -9.61 -23.54
N LYS A 553 6.83 -8.82 -22.54
CA LYS A 553 7.87 -9.12 -21.55
C LYS A 553 7.23 -9.46 -20.22
N GLU A 554 7.15 -10.76 -19.91
CA GLU A 554 6.66 -11.23 -18.62
C GLU A 554 7.70 -11.03 -17.52
N LEU A 555 7.27 -10.43 -16.41
CA LEU A 555 8.00 -10.33 -15.15
C LEU A 555 7.14 -10.92 -14.03
N LYS A 556 7.80 -11.57 -13.07
CA LYS A 556 7.14 -12.26 -11.96
C LYS A 556 7.85 -11.88 -10.67
N PHE A 557 7.12 -11.30 -9.72
CA PHE A 557 7.65 -10.86 -8.44
C PHE A 557 6.91 -11.52 -7.27
N THR A 558 7.65 -12.00 -6.28
CA THR A 558 7.10 -12.39 -4.98
C THR A 558 7.37 -11.28 -3.97
N LEU A 559 6.33 -10.63 -3.45
CA LEU A 559 6.47 -9.66 -2.36
C LEU A 559 6.68 -10.45 -1.05
N GLU A 560 7.80 -10.19 -0.38
CA GLU A 560 8.19 -10.88 0.86
C GLU A 560 8.58 -9.89 1.96
N GLY A 561 8.23 -10.23 3.19
CA GLY A 561 8.45 -9.40 4.37
C GLY A 561 8.90 -10.20 5.59
N ASN A 562 9.58 -9.52 6.51
CA ASN A 562 10.08 -10.08 7.77
C ASN A 562 9.81 -9.09 8.90
N MET A 563 8.74 -9.29 9.68
CA MET A 563 8.32 -8.37 10.75
C MET A 563 9.43 -8.12 11.78
N ARG A 564 10.00 -9.20 12.35
CA ARG A 564 11.04 -9.17 13.39
C ARG A 564 12.27 -8.32 13.05
N ARG A 565 12.62 -8.25 11.77
CA ARG A 565 13.75 -7.47 11.24
C ARG A 565 13.33 -6.22 10.48
N TYR A 566 12.03 -6.05 10.25
CA TYR A 566 11.40 -5.10 9.36
C TYR A 566 12.13 -4.93 8.02
N VAL A 567 12.32 -6.06 7.32
CA VAL A 567 12.89 -6.09 5.97
C VAL A 567 11.80 -6.44 4.99
N TRP A 568 11.62 -5.58 3.98
CA TRP A 568 10.58 -5.69 2.96
C TRP A 568 11.23 -5.70 1.58
N SER A 569 10.78 -6.62 0.72
CA SER A 569 11.52 -6.96 -0.49
C SER A 569 10.63 -7.58 -1.58
N LEU A 570 11.13 -7.55 -2.81
CA LEU A 570 10.62 -8.40 -3.89
C LEU A 570 11.67 -9.52 -4.09
N ASP A 571 11.24 -10.77 -4.25
CA ASP A 571 12.10 -11.95 -4.51
C ASP A 571 13.25 -12.14 -3.49
N ASN A 572 13.00 -11.79 -2.22
CA ASN A 572 14.01 -11.73 -1.15
C ASN A 572 15.23 -10.85 -1.50
N LYS A 573 15.04 -9.75 -2.26
CA LYS A 573 16.04 -8.71 -2.49
C LYS A 573 15.44 -7.33 -2.30
N THR A 574 16.08 -6.52 -1.47
CA THR A 574 15.78 -5.09 -1.37
C THR A 574 16.22 -4.36 -2.64
N VAL A 575 15.76 -3.12 -2.85
CA VAL A 575 16.20 -2.27 -3.98
C VAL A 575 17.74 -2.17 -4.06
N ILE A 576 18.42 -2.07 -2.91
CA ILE A 576 19.89 -1.99 -2.82
C ILE A 576 20.62 -3.32 -3.13
N GLU A 577 19.91 -4.44 -3.17
CA GLU A 577 20.43 -5.76 -3.58
C GLU A 577 20.16 -6.07 -5.07
N THR A 578 19.67 -5.09 -5.85
CA THR A 578 19.33 -5.25 -7.28
C THR A 578 19.88 -4.15 -8.18
N ASP A 579 20.14 -4.51 -9.44
CA ASP A 579 20.37 -3.55 -10.53
C ASP A 579 19.06 -3.25 -11.26
N LYS A 580 19.07 -2.24 -12.14
CA LYS A 580 17.89 -1.76 -12.86
C LYS A 580 17.34 -2.80 -13.85
N ILE A 581 16.02 -2.99 -13.85
CA ILE A 581 15.32 -3.90 -14.76
C ILE A 581 15.20 -3.22 -16.13
N LYS A 582 15.92 -3.74 -17.12
CA LYS A 582 15.92 -3.21 -18.48
C LYS A 582 14.64 -3.56 -19.25
N ILE A 583 14.04 -2.59 -19.91
CA ILE A 583 12.84 -2.71 -20.76
C ILE A 583 13.05 -1.94 -22.07
N LYS A 584 12.45 -2.39 -23.17
CA LYS A 584 12.59 -1.75 -24.50
C LYS A 584 11.33 -1.01 -24.89
N ARG A 585 11.51 0.14 -25.54
CA ARG A 585 10.40 0.93 -26.09
C ARG A 585 9.62 0.09 -27.12
N GLY A 586 8.31 -0.05 -26.93
CA GLY A 586 7.43 -0.87 -27.76
C GLY A 586 7.18 -2.30 -27.25
N GLU A 587 7.83 -2.75 -26.17
CA GLU A 587 7.41 -3.96 -25.44
C GLU A 587 6.11 -3.70 -24.66
N ILE A 588 5.30 -4.74 -24.42
CA ILE A 588 4.29 -4.73 -23.34
C ILE A 588 4.94 -5.36 -22.12
N VAL A 589 5.11 -4.59 -21.04
CA VAL A 589 5.65 -5.13 -19.78
C VAL A 589 4.48 -5.66 -18.96
N ARG A 590 4.41 -6.98 -18.81
CA ARG A 590 3.36 -7.67 -18.04
C ARG A 590 3.95 -8.20 -16.73
N ILE A 591 3.46 -7.69 -15.61
CA ILE A 591 3.97 -8.02 -14.27
C ILE A 591 2.91 -8.84 -13.53
N THR A 592 3.22 -10.10 -13.21
CA THR A 592 2.45 -10.86 -12.21
C THR A 592 3.12 -10.72 -10.85
N MET A 593 2.39 -10.17 -9.88
CA MET A 593 2.82 -10.07 -8.49
C MET A 593 2.09 -11.09 -7.64
N TYR A 594 2.81 -11.72 -6.71
CA TYR A 594 2.25 -12.58 -5.66
C TYR A 594 2.67 -12.06 -4.28
N ASN A 595 1.71 -11.76 -3.41
CA ASN A 595 1.98 -11.34 -2.04
C ASN A 595 2.14 -12.55 -1.11
N ASN A 596 3.37 -12.92 -0.78
CA ASN A 596 3.68 -14.01 0.16
C ASN A 596 3.76 -13.52 1.62
N SER A 597 3.35 -12.28 1.90
CA SER A 597 3.32 -11.71 3.24
C SER A 597 1.90 -11.70 3.84
N MET A 598 1.81 -11.36 5.12
CA MET A 598 0.54 -11.25 5.87
C MET A 598 -0.02 -9.82 5.92
N MET A 599 0.60 -8.85 5.23
CA MET A 599 0.12 -7.47 5.16
C MET A 599 -0.24 -7.07 3.73
N ARG A 600 -1.06 -6.02 3.62
CA ARG A 600 -1.37 -5.34 2.35
C ARG A 600 -0.13 -4.58 1.84
N HIS A 601 -0.02 -4.37 0.52
CA HIS A 601 1.05 -3.57 -0.10
C HIS A 601 0.51 -2.78 -1.30
N PRO A 602 0.51 -1.43 -1.28
CA PRO A 602 0.13 -0.62 -2.41
C PRO A 602 1.35 -0.42 -3.31
N MET A 603 1.42 -1.15 -4.42
CA MET A 603 2.53 -1.09 -5.36
C MET A 603 2.31 0.04 -6.37
N HIS A 604 3.16 1.06 -6.32
CA HIS A 604 3.14 2.22 -7.21
C HIS A 604 4.19 2.10 -8.33
N LEU A 605 3.85 2.55 -9.56
CA LEU A 605 4.76 2.71 -10.69
C LEU A 605 4.80 4.17 -11.15
N HIS A 606 5.98 4.78 -11.15
CA HIS A 606 6.17 6.17 -11.57
C HIS A 606 5.96 6.33 -13.09
N GLY A 607 5.33 7.43 -13.51
CA GLY A 607 5.23 7.86 -14.91
C GLY A 607 4.35 7.01 -15.85
N HIS A 608 3.65 5.99 -15.34
CA HIS A 608 2.85 5.06 -16.16
C HIS A 608 1.50 4.77 -15.49
N ASP A 609 0.42 4.84 -16.28
CA ASP A 609 -0.79 4.06 -15.99
C ASP A 609 -0.53 2.60 -16.43
N PHE A 610 -0.96 1.63 -15.62
CA PHE A 610 -1.01 0.22 -15.98
C PHE A 610 -2.45 -0.30 -15.97
N ARG A 611 -2.73 -1.28 -16.83
CA ARG A 611 -4.01 -2.00 -16.88
C ARG A 611 -4.04 -3.04 -15.77
N VAL A 612 -5.11 -3.07 -14.99
CA VAL A 612 -5.34 -4.13 -13.99
C VAL A 612 -6.23 -5.21 -14.60
N ILE A 613 -5.63 -6.34 -14.98
CA ILE A 613 -6.31 -7.37 -15.78
C ILE A 613 -7.42 -8.04 -14.96
N ASN A 614 -8.67 -7.75 -15.33
CA ASN A 614 -9.88 -8.14 -14.62
C ASN A 614 -10.97 -8.67 -15.58
N SER A 615 -12.16 -8.98 -15.06
CA SER A 615 -13.29 -9.52 -15.85
C SER A 615 -13.82 -8.62 -16.98
N LYS A 616 -13.36 -7.37 -17.10
CA LYS A 616 -13.80 -6.41 -18.12
C LYS A 616 -13.00 -6.49 -19.44
N GLY A 617 -11.93 -7.28 -19.48
CA GLY A 617 -11.17 -7.58 -20.70
C GLY A 617 -10.58 -6.35 -21.40
N GLU A 618 -11.21 -5.90 -22.48
CA GLU A 618 -10.80 -4.70 -23.22
C GLU A 618 -11.02 -3.40 -22.43
N TYR A 619 -11.97 -3.41 -21.49
CA TYR A 619 -12.33 -2.29 -20.61
C TYR A 619 -11.76 -2.44 -19.18
N SER A 620 -10.73 -3.26 -18.99
CA SER A 620 -10.02 -3.33 -17.69
C SER A 620 -9.49 -1.94 -17.27
N PRO A 621 -9.62 -1.55 -15.99
CA PRO A 621 -9.32 -0.22 -15.53
C PRO A 621 -7.81 0.09 -15.57
N LEU A 622 -7.51 1.38 -15.74
CA LEU A 622 -6.17 1.93 -15.57
C LEU A 622 -5.98 2.35 -14.11
N LYS A 623 -4.82 2.01 -13.54
CA LYS A 623 -4.35 2.41 -12.20
C LYS A 623 -2.85 2.73 -12.27
N ASN A 624 -2.36 3.49 -11.30
CA ASN A 624 -0.91 3.73 -11.10
C ASN A 624 -0.45 3.32 -9.69
N VAL A 625 -1.38 2.96 -8.80
CA VAL A 625 -1.15 2.24 -7.54
C VAL A 625 -2.02 0.99 -7.51
N LEU A 626 -1.53 -0.13 -6.98
CA LEU A 626 -2.33 -1.35 -6.80
C LEU A 626 -2.11 -1.94 -5.41
N ASP A 627 -3.16 -2.04 -4.59
CA ASP A 627 -3.10 -2.79 -3.35
C ASP A 627 -3.14 -4.32 -3.59
N LEU A 628 -2.16 -5.05 -3.06
CA LEU A 628 -2.18 -6.50 -3.02
C LEU A 628 -2.43 -6.99 -1.60
N MET A 629 -3.59 -7.64 -1.37
CA MET A 629 -3.92 -8.27 -0.11
C MET A 629 -3.00 -9.47 0.20
N PRO A 630 -2.95 -9.94 1.47
CA PRO A 630 -2.23 -11.16 1.83
C PRO A 630 -2.61 -12.35 0.94
N MET A 631 -1.60 -13.10 0.47
CA MET A 631 -1.74 -14.25 -0.45
C MET A 631 -2.27 -13.93 -1.86
N GLU A 632 -2.54 -12.67 -2.19
CA GLU A 632 -3.13 -12.30 -3.47
C GLU A 632 -2.14 -12.44 -4.65
N THR A 633 -2.65 -12.83 -5.82
CA THR A 633 -1.91 -12.84 -7.10
C THR A 633 -2.63 -11.98 -8.12
N VAL A 634 -2.05 -10.82 -8.46
CA VAL A 634 -2.60 -9.91 -9.48
C VAL A 634 -1.64 -9.82 -10.66
N THR A 635 -2.17 -9.57 -11.86
CA THR A 635 -1.36 -9.27 -13.05
C THR A 635 -1.75 -7.92 -13.62
N ILE A 636 -0.73 -7.08 -13.84
CA ILE A 636 -0.85 -5.78 -14.48
C ILE A 636 -0.04 -5.77 -15.77
N GLU A 637 -0.39 -4.89 -16.71
CA GLU A 637 0.42 -4.66 -17.91
C GLU A 637 0.43 -3.18 -18.31
N PHE A 638 1.56 -2.72 -18.84
CA PHE A 638 1.68 -1.37 -19.41
C PHE A 638 2.50 -1.40 -20.72
N PRO A 639 2.21 -0.50 -21.66
CA PRO A 639 3.05 -0.32 -22.83
C PRO A 639 4.35 0.39 -22.43
N ALA A 640 5.49 -0.16 -22.81
CA ALA A 640 6.78 0.49 -22.61
C ALA A 640 6.93 1.65 -23.61
N ASN A 641 6.36 2.82 -23.27
CA ASN A 641 6.28 3.99 -24.16
C ASN A 641 7.01 5.26 -23.65
N GLN A 642 7.54 5.25 -22.43
CA GLN A 642 8.31 6.35 -21.84
C GLN A 642 9.83 6.28 -22.15
N ASP A 643 10.65 7.08 -21.48
CA ASP A 643 12.12 7.12 -21.57
C ASP A 643 12.72 7.24 -20.15
N GLY A 644 13.98 6.85 -19.93
CA GLY A 644 14.67 7.06 -18.65
C GLY A 644 14.48 5.95 -17.59
N ASP A 645 14.66 6.32 -16.32
CA ASP A 645 14.67 5.42 -15.17
C ASP A 645 13.49 5.70 -14.22
N TRP A 646 12.61 4.72 -14.02
CA TRP A 646 11.35 4.87 -13.29
C TRP A 646 11.32 3.98 -12.04
N PHE A 647 10.88 4.53 -10.91
CA PHE A 647 10.81 3.77 -9.67
C PHE A 647 9.50 2.98 -9.56
N PHE A 648 9.59 1.80 -8.95
CA PHE A 648 8.48 0.89 -8.71
C PHE A 648 8.60 0.36 -7.28
N HIS A 649 7.70 0.74 -6.38
CA HIS A 649 7.86 0.48 -4.95
C HIS A 649 6.54 0.26 -4.24
N CYS A 650 6.61 -0.37 -3.06
CA CYS A 650 5.51 -0.34 -2.10
C CYS A 650 5.42 1.08 -1.51
N HIS A 651 4.22 1.66 -1.50
CA HIS A 651 3.99 3.02 -1.01
C HIS A 651 3.52 3.08 0.45
N ILE A 652 3.69 1.99 1.21
CA ILE A 652 3.91 2.14 2.64
C ILE A 652 5.32 2.71 2.80
N LEU A 653 5.45 3.95 3.24
CA LEU A 653 6.71 4.72 3.32
C LEU A 653 7.82 3.93 4.03
N TYR A 654 7.45 3.22 5.10
CA TYR A 654 8.35 2.38 5.88
C TYR A 654 8.75 1.09 5.14
N HIS A 655 7.93 0.53 4.25
CA HIS A 655 8.32 -0.60 3.38
C HIS A 655 9.26 -0.15 2.26
N MET A 656 8.99 1.02 1.64
CA MET A 656 9.88 1.61 0.63
C MET A 656 11.29 1.77 1.21
N MET A 657 11.41 2.46 2.34
CA MET A 657 12.69 2.76 2.99
C MET A 657 13.32 1.55 3.70
N ALA A 658 12.56 0.48 3.97
CA ALA A 658 13.10 -0.83 4.34
C ALA A 658 13.58 -1.67 3.13
N GLY A 659 13.30 -1.22 1.90
CA GLY A 659 13.88 -1.73 0.67
C GLY A 659 12.92 -2.33 -0.35
N MET A 660 11.59 -2.23 -0.19
CA MET A 660 10.62 -2.86 -1.10
C MET A 660 10.41 -2.07 -2.39
N GLY A 661 11.38 -2.17 -3.31
CA GLY A 661 11.29 -1.57 -4.63
C GLY A 661 12.22 -2.15 -5.69
N ARG A 662 12.04 -1.64 -6.91
CA ARG A 662 12.81 -1.89 -8.14
C ARG A 662 12.87 -0.60 -8.96
N VAL A 663 13.85 -0.51 -9.84
CA VAL A 663 13.92 0.55 -10.87
C VAL A 663 13.76 -0.10 -12.24
N PHE A 664 12.79 0.35 -13.02
CA PHE A 664 12.69 0.07 -14.44
C PHE A 664 13.54 1.07 -15.22
N SER A 665 14.18 0.62 -16.30
CA SER A 665 15.16 1.42 -17.02
C SER A 665 15.04 1.16 -18.52
N TYR A 666 14.64 2.18 -19.28
CA TYR A 666 14.48 2.06 -20.71
C TYR A 666 15.84 1.89 -21.40
N GLU A 667 15.96 0.86 -22.25
CA GLU A 667 17.10 0.69 -23.16
C GLU A 667 17.16 1.86 -24.16
N ASP A 668 18.37 2.28 -24.50
CA ASP A 668 18.67 3.43 -25.38
C ASP A 668 18.04 4.79 -24.99
N SER A 669 17.70 4.96 -23.70
CA SER A 669 17.22 6.23 -23.12
C SER A 669 18.17 7.40 -23.38
N LYS A 670 17.60 8.60 -23.53
CA LYS A 670 18.37 9.85 -23.57
C LYS A 670 19.09 10.06 -22.23
N PRO A 671 20.35 10.54 -22.22
CA PRO A 671 21.03 10.93 -21.00
C PRO A 671 20.24 12.01 -20.25
N ASN A 672 19.90 11.75 -18.98
CA ASN A 672 19.18 12.71 -18.15
C ASN A 672 20.09 13.93 -17.84
N PRO A 673 19.73 15.16 -18.26
CA PRO A 673 20.58 16.33 -18.12
C PRO A 673 20.81 16.74 -16.66
N ASN A 674 19.92 16.34 -15.75
CA ASN A 674 19.99 16.67 -14.32
C ASN A 674 20.98 15.75 -13.56
N LEU A 675 21.46 14.67 -14.18
CA LEU A 675 22.32 13.65 -13.58
C LEU A 675 23.63 13.46 -14.37
N THR A 676 24.53 14.43 -14.19
CA THR A 676 25.80 14.53 -14.91
C THR A 676 26.84 13.44 -14.59
N ASN A 677 26.60 12.56 -13.61
CA ASN A 677 27.49 11.42 -13.32
C ASN A 677 26.70 10.15 -12.95
N PRO A 678 26.07 9.46 -13.91
CA PRO A 678 25.18 8.33 -13.63
C PRO A 678 25.78 7.21 -12.75
N LYS A 679 27.10 6.99 -12.81
CA LYS A 679 27.79 5.98 -11.96
C LYS A 679 27.98 6.42 -10.51
N LYS A 680 28.11 7.71 -10.24
CA LYS A 680 28.07 8.25 -8.88
C LYS A 680 26.62 8.36 -8.40
N ASP A 681 25.76 8.85 -9.27
CA ASP A 681 24.38 9.18 -8.94
C ASP A 681 23.58 7.93 -8.57
N TRP A 682 23.79 6.81 -9.27
CA TRP A 682 23.27 5.50 -8.87
C TRP A 682 23.77 5.04 -7.48
N LYS A 683 25.03 5.32 -7.12
CA LYS A 683 25.55 5.01 -5.79
C LYS A 683 24.97 5.91 -4.70
N ASP A 684 24.76 7.19 -5.01
CA ASP A 684 24.13 8.14 -4.09
C ASP A 684 22.64 7.77 -3.88
N PHE A 685 21.91 7.32 -4.92
CA PHE A 685 20.54 6.76 -4.81
C PHE A 685 20.49 5.50 -3.92
N LEU A 686 21.37 4.52 -4.19
CA LEU A 686 21.46 3.28 -3.41
C LEU A 686 21.79 3.57 -1.94
N LYS A 687 22.65 4.58 -1.68
CA LYS A 687 23.00 5.02 -0.33
C LYS A 687 21.84 5.72 0.38
N ASP A 688 21.01 6.50 -0.33
CA ASP A 688 19.86 7.17 0.29
C ASP A 688 18.77 6.16 0.68
N ASN A 689 18.61 5.11 -0.12
CA ASN A 689 17.76 3.94 0.14
C ASN A 689 18.41 2.90 1.10
N HIS A 690 19.59 3.17 1.69
CA HIS A 690 20.27 2.25 2.61
C HIS A 690 20.03 2.65 4.08
N MET A 691 18.90 2.21 4.64
CA MET A 691 18.54 2.50 6.03
C MET A 691 19.30 1.62 7.03
N TRP A 692 20.14 2.27 7.85
CA TRP A 692 20.82 1.66 9.00
C TRP A 692 19.98 1.83 10.27
N ALA A 693 19.73 0.71 10.94
CA ALA A 693 19.07 0.66 12.23
C ALA A 693 20.08 0.50 13.37
N ASN A 694 19.75 1.07 14.53
CA ASN A 694 20.53 0.97 15.75
C ASN A 694 19.60 0.69 16.93
N THR A 695 20.06 0.04 18.00
CA THR A 695 19.43 0.16 19.34
C THR A 695 20.48 0.26 20.43
N ALA A 696 20.07 0.79 21.57
CA ALA A 696 20.75 0.58 22.84
C ALA A 696 19.72 0.30 23.96
N THR A 697 19.92 -0.80 24.66
CA THR A 697 19.20 -1.14 25.90
C THR A 697 20.19 -1.06 27.06
N VAL A 698 19.84 -0.32 28.11
CA VAL A 698 20.65 -0.12 29.31
C VAL A 698 19.81 -0.45 30.53
N ALA A 699 20.01 -1.64 31.10
CA ALA A 699 19.46 -2.04 32.38
C ALA A 699 20.41 -1.62 33.50
N LEU A 700 19.92 -0.82 34.45
CA LEU A 700 20.60 -0.44 35.68
C LEU A 700 19.83 -1.07 36.84
N GLU A 701 20.38 -2.14 37.40
CA GLU A 701 19.71 -3.03 38.35
C GLU A 701 20.49 -3.09 39.68
N SER A 702 19.90 -3.61 40.75
CA SER A 702 20.43 -3.51 42.12
C SER A 702 21.78 -4.21 42.37
N ARG A 703 22.19 -5.14 41.50
CA ARG A 703 23.48 -5.86 41.60
C ARG A 703 24.37 -5.73 40.36
N SER A 704 23.81 -5.30 39.24
CA SER A 704 24.48 -5.29 37.94
C SER A 704 23.93 -4.22 37.01
N SER A 705 24.74 -3.85 36.02
CA SER A 705 24.27 -3.19 34.81
C SER A 705 24.43 -4.12 33.61
N HIS A 706 23.42 -4.19 32.75
CA HIS A 706 23.44 -4.93 31.49
C HIS A 706 23.16 -3.97 30.34
N ILE A 707 24.11 -3.87 29.41
CA ILE A 707 24.05 -3.01 28.24
C ILE A 707 24.06 -3.91 27.00
N ALA A 708 23.06 -3.76 26.15
CA ALA A 708 23.01 -4.40 24.83
C ALA A 708 22.86 -3.32 23.75
N ALA A 709 23.69 -3.39 22.72
CA ALA A 709 23.67 -2.48 21.58
C ALA A 709 23.68 -3.28 20.27
N ARG A 710 22.91 -2.81 19.28
CA ARG A 710 22.80 -3.46 17.97
C ARG A 710 22.90 -2.40 16.88
N VAL A 711 23.66 -2.69 15.82
CA VAL A 711 23.88 -1.79 14.68
C VAL A 711 23.84 -2.62 13.41
N GLY A 712 22.95 -2.32 12.46
CA GLY A 712 22.81 -3.16 11.27
C GLY A 712 21.94 -2.60 10.16
N ASP A 713 21.89 -3.35 9.07
CA ASP A 713 21.04 -3.08 7.91
C ASP A 713 20.10 -4.28 7.63
N ALA A 714 19.52 -4.34 6.42
CA ALA A 714 18.65 -5.43 6.01
C ALA A 714 19.29 -6.83 6.04
N ARG A 715 20.62 -6.97 6.19
CA ARG A 715 21.35 -8.25 6.12
C ARG A 715 22.49 -8.41 7.12
N TYR A 716 23.24 -7.37 7.44
CA TYR A 716 24.38 -7.40 8.35
C TYR A 716 24.00 -6.82 9.72
N GLU A 717 24.55 -7.38 10.79
CA GLU A 717 24.43 -6.81 12.14
C GLU A 717 25.75 -6.93 12.90
N LEU A 718 26.02 -5.93 13.72
CA LEU A 718 26.94 -5.93 14.83
C LEU A 718 26.11 -5.93 16.12
N GLN A 719 26.25 -6.98 16.93
CA GLN A 719 25.71 -7.09 18.29
C GLN A 719 26.83 -6.84 19.29
N GLY A 720 26.55 -6.08 20.34
CA GLY A 720 27.45 -5.89 21.48
C GLY A 720 26.68 -6.02 22.79
N GLU A 721 27.14 -6.88 23.67
CA GLU A 721 26.57 -7.13 25.00
C GLU A 721 27.65 -6.90 26.07
N LEU A 722 27.28 -6.26 27.17
CA LEU A 722 28.14 -6.00 28.33
C LEU A 722 27.31 -6.20 29.60
N HIS A 723 27.65 -7.22 30.39
CA HIS A 723 27.11 -7.45 31.72
C HIS A 723 28.19 -7.18 32.75
N THR A 724 27.99 -6.20 33.64
CA THR A 724 28.92 -5.90 34.74
C THR A 724 28.17 -5.93 36.07
N GLY A 725 28.67 -6.69 37.03
CA GLY A 725 28.29 -6.55 38.43
C GLY A 725 28.96 -5.34 39.08
N TYR A 726 28.48 -4.93 40.26
CA TYR A 726 29.10 -3.82 41.01
C TYR A 726 30.22 -4.28 41.97
N THR A 727 30.38 -5.58 42.20
CA THR A 727 31.48 -6.12 43.01
C THR A 727 32.48 -6.89 42.15
N LYS A 728 33.76 -6.93 42.58
CA LYS A 728 34.82 -7.71 41.92
C LYS A 728 34.48 -9.22 41.83
N THR A 729 33.71 -9.73 42.79
CA THR A 729 33.22 -11.11 42.82
C THR A 729 32.07 -11.38 41.85
N ASP A 730 31.22 -10.40 41.55
CA ASP A 730 30.19 -10.52 40.51
C ASP A 730 30.84 -10.49 39.11
N GLY A 731 31.81 -9.60 38.88
CA GLY A 731 32.66 -9.56 37.68
C GLY A 731 32.04 -8.85 36.45
N MET A 732 32.70 -8.98 35.30
CA MET A 732 32.29 -8.39 34.01
C MET A 732 32.44 -9.42 32.87
N GLU A 733 31.41 -9.56 32.04
CA GLU A 733 31.45 -10.26 30.76
C GLU A 733 31.00 -9.29 29.65
N ALA A 734 31.74 -9.23 28.54
CA ALA A 734 31.32 -8.52 27.35
C ALA A 734 31.58 -9.37 26.10
N GLU A 735 30.65 -9.32 25.15
CA GLU A 735 30.72 -10.09 23.91
C GLU A 735 30.30 -9.20 22.73
N VAL A 736 31.06 -9.28 21.64
CA VAL A 736 30.77 -8.57 20.39
C VAL A 736 30.68 -9.60 19.27
N ARG A 737 29.62 -9.54 18.45
CA ARG A 737 29.35 -10.49 17.36
C ARG A 737 29.03 -9.71 16.08
N PHE A 738 29.76 -9.95 14.99
CA PHE A 738 29.47 -9.40 13.67
C PHE A 738 29.15 -10.52 12.69
N GLY A 739 28.02 -10.41 11.98
CA GLY A 739 27.51 -11.49 11.14
C GLY A 739 26.54 -11.05 10.04
N ARG A 740 26.05 -12.02 9.28
CA ARG A 740 25.07 -11.81 8.19
C ARG A 740 23.90 -12.77 8.32
N TYR A 741 22.68 -12.22 8.29
CA TYR A 741 21.44 -12.99 8.22
C TYR A 741 21.26 -13.66 6.84
N LEU A 742 20.88 -14.94 6.85
CA LEU A 742 20.71 -15.79 5.67
C LEU A 742 19.27 -16.28 5.50
N GLY A 743 18.84 -16.37 4.23
CA GLY A 743 17.49 -16.79 3.82
C GLY A 743 16.42 -15.72 4.09
N LYS A 744 15.25 -15.86 3.44
CA LYS A 744 14.16 -14.86 3.49
C LYS A 744 13.63 -14.58 4.91
N PHE A 745 13.50 -15.63 5.73
CA PHE A 745 13.06 -15.49 7.12
C PHE A 745 14.17 -15.04 8.08
N GLN A 746 15.42 -14.92 7.62
CA GLN A 746 16.56 -14.43 8.40
C GLN A 746 16.78 -15.18 9.74
N TRP A 747 16.41 -16.46 9.79
CA TRP A 747 16.53 -17.26 11.01
C TRP A 747 17.95 -17.71 11.31
N LEU A 748 18.86 -17.70 10.33
CA LEU A 748 20.24 -18.14 10.48
C LEU A 748 21.17 -16.93 10.37
N TYR A 749 22.01 -16.72 11.38
CA TYR A 749 22.97 -15.62 11.49
C TYR A 749 24.34 -16.19 11.88
N PRO A 750 25.17 -16.66 10.92
CA PRO A 750 26.59 -16.90 11.15
C PRO A 750 27.31 -15.61 11.51
N TYR A 751 28.21 -15.70 12.49
CA TYR A 751 28.97 -14.56 13.00
C TYR A 751 30.42 -14.94 13.36
N VAL A 752 31.28 -13.92 13.37
CA VAL A 752 32.57 -13.91 14.07
C VAL A 752 32.49 -12.92 15.23
N GLY A 753 33.22 -13.17 16.32
CA GLY A 753 33.08 -12.38 17.52
C GLY A 753 34.30 -12.38 18.42
N PHE A 754 34.16 -11.64 19.53
CA PHE A 754 35.15 -11.53 20.59
C PHE A 754 34.43 -11.51 21.94
N GLN A 755 34.84 -12.39 22.85
CA GLN A 755 34.32 -12.48 24.21
C GLN A 755 35.45 -12.14 25.21
N THR A 756 35.14 -11.27 26.16
CA THR A 756 36.03 -10.92 27.28
C THR A 756 35.30 -11.12 28.61
N ARG A 757 35.90 -11.84 29.55
CA ARG A 757 35.33 -12.08 30.88
C ARG A 757 36.39 -11.94 31.97
N SER A 758 36.13 -11.08 32.95
CA SER A 758 36.99 -10.85 34.12
C SER A 758 36.18 -11.02 35.40
N ARG A 759 36.72 -11.74 36.38
CA ARG A 759 36.08 -11.99 37.69
C ARG A 759 37.13 -12.46 38.70
N ASP A 760 37.08 -11.88 39.90
CA ASP A 760 37.85 -12.33 41.04
C ASP A 760 36.99 -13.29 41.90
N ARG A 761 37.07 -14.59 41.65
CA ARG A 761 36.64 -15.65 42.60
C ARG A 761 37.87 -16.47 43.00
N GLU A 762 37.98 -16.77 44.29
CA GLU A 762 38.96 -17.73 44.80
C GLU A 762 38.72 -19.13 44.22
N SER A 763 39.79 -19.93 44.13
CA SER A 763 39.83 -21.17 43.34
C SER A 763 39.16 -22.38 44.02
N GLY A 764 37.88 -22.26 44.36
CA GLY A 764 37.01 -23.37 44.72
C GLY A 764 36.31 -23.95 43.49
N ASP A 765 36.68 -25.18 43.11
CA ASP A 765 36.17 -25.95 41.95
C ASP A 765 36.23 -25.28 40.56
N ALA A 766 37.14 -25.78 39.72
CA ALA A 766 37.09 -25.60 38.28
C ALA A 766 35.88 -26.37 37.69
N ARG A 767 34.69 -25.74 37.75
CA ARG A 767 33.45 -26.29 37.19
C ARG A 767 33.67 -26.75 35.74
N ARG A 768 33.23 -27.97 35.44
CA ARG A 768 33.24 -28.49 34.07
C ARG A 768 31.94 -28.14 33.36
N THR A 769 32.05 -27.75 32.09
CA THR A 769 30.89 -27.49 31.22
C THR A 769 30.05 -28.77 31.05
N MET A 770 28.87 -28.66 30.44
CA MET A 770 28.08 -29.83 30.04
C MET A 770 28.84 -30.77 29.06
N PHE A 771 29.84 -30.25 28.35
CA PHE A 771 30.75 -31.02 27.50
C PHE A 771 32.05 -31.46 28.20
N ASN A 772 32.08 -31.46 29.54
CA ASN A 772 33.23 -31.86 30.35
C ASN A 772 34.50 -30.99 30.13
N GLN A 773 34.39 -29.84 29.46
CA GLN A 773 35.50 -28.91 29.21
C GLN A 773 35.82 -28.09 30.48
N LEU A 774 37.07 -27.64 30.63
CA LEU A 774 37.50 -26.81 31.76
C LEU A 774 37.01 -25.36 31.59
N ALA A 775 36.03 -24.93 32.38
CA ALA A 775 35.63 -23.53 32.43
C ALA A 775 36.64 -22.71 33.28
N LYS A 776 37.73 -22.26 32.67
CA LYS A 776 38.55 -21.19 33.25
C LYS A 776 37.75 -19.88 33.21
N HIS A 777 37.10 -19.54 34.33
CA HIS A 777 36.24 -18.36 34.45
C HIS A 777 37.00 -17.04 34.63
N ASN A 778 38.27 -17.07 35.06
CA ASN A 778 39.02 -15.87 35.44
C ASN A 778 39.82 -15.32 34.23
N ASN A 779 39.59 -14.04 33.92
CA ASN A 779 40.34 -13.19 32.98
C ASN A 779 40.64 -13.83 31.60
N ARG A 780 39.58 -14.14 30.86
CA ARG A 780 39.60 -14.78 29.53
C ARG A 780 39.25 -13.77 28.44
N HIS A 781 40.09 -13.67 27.41
CA HIS A 781 39.85 -12.89 26.19
C HIS A 781 40.01 -13.81 24.98
N VAL A 782 38.97 -13.95 24.15
CA VAL A 782 38.97 -14.93 23.05
C VAL A 782 38.19 -14.44 21.84
N PHE A 783 38.67 -14.77 20.65
CA PHE A 783 37.85 -14.76 19.44
C PHE A 783 36.91 -15.97 19.41
N THR A 784 35.71 -15.76 18.87
CA THR A 784 34.68 -16.77 18.68
C THR A 784 34.23 -16.81 17.22
N ALA A 785 33.79 -17.99 16.77
CA ALA A 785 33.04 -18.16 15.53
C ALA A 785 31.81 -19.02 15.84
N GLY A 786 30.67 -18.68 15.26
CA GLY A 786 29.42 -19.34 15.59
C GLY A 786 28.26 -18.96 14.69
N PHE A 787 27.06 -19.38 15.09
CA PHE A 787 25.82 -18.95 14.47
C PHE A 787 24.68 -18.90 15.48
N GLN A 788 23.77 -17.95 15.26
CA GLN A 788 22.45 -17.95 15.89
C GLN A 788 21.45 -18.60 14.94
N TYR A 789 20.56 -19.43 15.47
CA TYR A 789 19.43 -20.00 14.74
C TYR A 789 18.12 -19.87 15.53
N ILE A 790 17.06 -19.39 14.87
CA ILE A 790 15.73 -19.27 15.50
C ILE A 790 14.99 -20.62 15.45
N LEU A 791 14.71 -21.16 16.62
CA LEU A 791 13.93 -22.37 16.86
C LEU A 791 12.41 -22.05 16.97
N PRO A 792 11.53 -23.07 16.96
CA PRO A 792 10.15 -22.92 17.40
C PRO A 792 10.02 -22.20 18.75
N TRP A 793 8.86 -21.55 18.98
CA TRP A 793 8.64 -20.63 20.09
C TRP A 793 9.57 -19.41 20.08
N LEU A 794 10.11 -19.02 18.92
CA LEU A 794 11.00 -17.85 18.75
C LEU A 794 12.29 -17.89 19.58
N VAL A 795 12.62 -19.05 20.17
CA VAL A 795 13.83 -19.26 20.97
C VAL A 795 15.05 -19.12 20.05
N THR A 796 16.00 -18.30 20.45
CA THR A 796 17.28 -18.13 19.76
C THR A 796 18.25 -19.16 20.33
N ALA A 797 18.74 -20.05 19.47
CA ALA A 797 19.84 -20.96 19.80
C ALA A 797 21.14 -20.37 19.25
N ASP A 798 22.08 -20.03 20.13
CA ASP A 798 23.44 -19.64 19.76
C ASP A 798 24.37 -20.85 19.91
N ALA A 799 25.18 -21.13 18.89
CA ALA A 799 26.17 -22.19 18.89
C ALA A 799 27.52 -21.63 18.42
N SER A 800 28.52 -21.63 19.30
CA SER A 800 29.83 -21.05 19.01
C SER A 800 31.00 -21.89 19.54
N VAL A 801 32.14 -21.73 18.89
CA VAL A 801 33.44 -22.25 19.29
C VAL A 801 34.42 -21.09 19.49
N ASP A 802 35.23 -21.15 20.55
CA ASP A 802 36.32 -20.20 20.76
C ASP A 802 37.64 -20.66 20.14
N GLN A 803 38.61 -19.76 20.04
CA GLN A 803 39.97 -20.04 19.54
C GLN A 803 40.72 -21.17 20.28
N ASN A 804 40.22 -21.65 21.42
CA ASN A 804 40.82 -22.71 22.24
C ASN A 804 40.03 -24.03 22.13
N GLY A 805 39.00 -24.10 21.27
CA GLY A 805 38.13 -25.27 21.11
C GLY A 805 37.04 -25.42 22.17
N LYS A 806 36.79 -24.40 23.02
CA LYS A 806 35.64 -24.41 23.92
C LYS A 806 34.36 -24.25 23.11
N VAL A 807 33.38 -25.13 23.28
CA VAL A 807 32.06 -25.05 22.65
C VAL A 807 31.05 -24.47 23.65
N ARG A 808 30.35 -23.41 23.25
CA ARG A 808 29.21 -22.82 23.99
C ARG A 808 27.94 -23.05 23.18
N LEU A 809 26.93 -23.64 23.81
CA LEU A 809 25.55 -23.53 23.32
C LEU A 809 24.75 -22.67 24.30
N VAL A 810 23.92 -21.78 23.78
CA VAL A 810 22.98 -20.94 24.53
C VAL A 810 21.59 -21.13 23.94
N LEU A 811 20.57 -21.29 24.77
CA LEU A 811 19.16 -21.17 24.39
C LEU A 811 18.56 -19.99 25.15
N GLN A 812 18.09 -18.97 24.43
CA GLN A 812 17.51 -17.78 25.03
C GLN A 812 16.26 -17.29 24.31
N ARG A 813 15.36 -16.64 25.05
CA ARG A 813 14.23 -15.92 24.49
C ARG A 813 13.94 -14.68 25.31
N GLU A 814 13.95 -13.55 24.64
CA GLU A 814 13.50 -12.26 25.15
C GLU A 814 12.01 -12.02 24.81
N ASP A 815 11.45 -10.95 25.39
CA ASP A 815 10.17 -10.35 25.02
C ASP A 815 8.96 -11.30 24.91
N ILE A 816 8.87 -12.31 25.79
CA ILE A 816 7.68 -13.17 25.90
C ILE A 816 6.50 -12.32 26.40
N PRO A 817 5.42 -12.11 25.62
CA PRO A 817 4.33 -11.23 26.04
C PRO A 817 3.40 -11.96 27.01
N ILE A 818 3.71 -11.89 28.31
CA ILE A 818 2.92 -12.53 29.38
C ILE A 818 1.60 -11.78 29.55
N THR A 819 1.65 -10.45 29.66
CA THR A 819 0.49 -9.55 29.65
C THR A 819 0.73 -8.44 28.61
N PRO A 820 -0.23 -7.51 28.35
CA PRO A 820 0.00 -6.42 27.41
C PRO A 820 1.29 -5.63 27.71
N ARG A 821 1.59 -5.38 28.99
CA ARG A 821 2.79 -4.64 29.43
C ARG A 821 3.89 -5.46 30.11
N ILE A 822 3.61 -6.68 30.57
CA ILE A 822 4.64 -7.55 31.14
C ILE A 822 5.30 -8.36 30.03
N ARG A 823 6.62 -8.30 29.97
CA ARG A 823 7.47 -9.24 29.23
C ARG A 823 8.15 -10.21 30.19
N GLY A 824 8.42 -11.41 29.72
CA GLY A 824 9.31 -12.36 30.38
C GLY A 824 10.46 -12.74 29.46
N ASN A 825 11.58 -13.15 30.05
CA ASN A 825 12.72 -13.67 29.32
C ASN A 825 13.39 -14.85 30.04
N PHE A 826 14.16 -15.62 29.28
CA PHE A 826 15.04 -16.64 29.82
C PHE A 826 16.31 -16.81 28.98
N MET A 827 17.37 -17.27 29.64
CA MET A 827 18.60 -17.76 29.01
C MET A 827 19.08 -19.00 29.78
N VAL A 828 19.56 -20.02 29.07
CA VAL A 828 20.29 -21.18 29.64
C VAL A 828 21.49 -21.51 28.75
N ASN A 829 22.63 -21.89 29.34
CA ASN A 829 23.83 -22.23 28.55
C ASN A 829 24.60 -23.46 29.07
N THR A 830 25.53 -23.95 28.24
CA THR A 830 26.35 -25.15 28.53
C THR A 830 27.43 -24.97 29.59
N ASP A 831 27.63 -23.74 30.09
CA ASP A 831 28.45 -23.46 31.29
C ASP A 831 27.63 -23.67 32.59
N ARG A 832 26.35 -24.07 32.46
CA ARG A 832 25.34 -24.22 33.53
C ARG A 832 24.85 -22.90 34.12
N GLU A 833 25.07 -21.80 33.40
CA GLU A 833 24.51 -20.50 33.75
C GLU A 833 23.07 -20.44 33.22
N TYR A 834 22.18 -19.82 34.00
CA TYR A 834 20.81 -19.56 33.60
C TYR A 834 20.28 -18.25 34.16
N ARG A 835 19.33 -17.64 33.43
CA ARG A 835 18.66 -16.40 33.79
C ARG A 835 17.15 -16.54 33.53
N LEU A 836 16.35 -15.99 34.43
CA LEU A 836 14.90 -15.85 34.30
C LEU A 836 14.53 -14.43 34.69
N GLY A 837 13.79 -13.70 33.85
CA GLY A 837 13.46 -12.31 34.13
C GLY A 837 12.07 -11.90 33.67
N LEU A 838 11.65 -10.76 34.21
CA LEU A 838 10.40 -10.08 33.92
C LEU A 838 10.70 -8.58 33.74
N SER A 839 10.03 -7.94 32.78
CA SER A 839 9.99 -6.49 32.69
C SER A 839 8.57 -5.97 32.55
N TYR A 840 8.34 -4.75 33.01
CA TYR A 840 7.08 -4.04 32.88
C TYR A 840 7.30 -2.75 32.10
N ILE A 841 6.72 -2.68 30.89
CA ILE A 841 6.86 -1.54 29.98
C ILE A 841 6.06 -0.35 30.54
N LEU A 842 6.76 0.67 31.02
CA LEU A 842 6.19 1.92 31.52
C LEU A 842 5.92 2.88 30.36
N GLN A 843 6.94 3.11 29.53
CA GLN A 843 6.96 4.02 28.38
C GLN A 843 7.77 3.40 27.22
N LYS A 844 7.67 4.00 26.01
CA LYS A 844 8.41 3.63 24.78
C LYS A 844 9.95 3.67 24.84
N TRP A 845 10.50 3.98 26.01
CA TRP A 845 11.93 4.10 26.31
C TRP A 845 12.29 3.66 27.75
N LEU A 846 11.32 3.19 28.56
CA LEU A 846 11.51 2.87 29.97
C LEU A 846 10.70 1.65 30.39
N GLN A 847 11.37 0.70 31.02
CA GLN A 847 10.78 -0.48 31.65
C GLN A 847 11.30 -0.62 33.09
N LEU A 848 10.48 -1.19 33.98
CA LEU A 848 10.93 -1.71 35.27
C LEU A 848 11.35 -3.18 35.06
N SER A 849 12.58 -3.56 35.36
CA SER A 849 13.08 -4.95 35.20
C SER A 849 13.35 -5.63 36.53
N SER A 850 13.19 -6.95 36.56
CA SER A 850 13.56 -7.82 37.68
C SER A 850 13.96 -9.19 37.12
N HIS A 851 15.11 -9.71 37.54
CA HIS A 851 15.63 -10.99 37.07
C HIS A 851 16.31 -11.78 38.19
N TYR A 852 16.33 -13.11 38.02
CA TYR A 852 17.22 -14.02 38.72
C TYR A 852 18.29 -14.50 37.75
N ASP A 853 19.55 -14.32 38.10
CA ASP A 853 20.69 -14.90 37.42
C ASP A 853 21.37 -15.93 38.33
N SER A 854 21.69 -17.11 37.79
CA SER A 854 22.31 -18.22 38.52
C SER A 854 23.64 -17.89 39.21
N ASP A 855 24.32 -16.83 38.77
CA ASP A 855 25.68 -16.50 39.17
C ASP A 855 25.75 -15.21 40.01
N MET A 856 24.75 -14.33 39.86
CA MET A 856 24.62 -13.04 40.57
C MET A 856 23.39 -12.96 41.50
N GLY A 857 22.44 -13.89 41.44
CA GLY A 857 21.24 -13.92 42.27
C GLY A 857 20.08 -13.05 41.73
N TRP A 858 19.19 -12.62 42.63
CA TRP A 858 18.09 -11.70 42.30
C TRP A 858 18.58 -10.26 42.16
N SER A 859 18.17 -9.59 41.09
CA SER A 859 18.43 -8.17 40.83
C SER A 859 17.17 -7.50 40.24
N ALA A 860 16.98 -6.21 40.50
CA ALA A 860 15.87 -5.44 39.93
C ALA A 860 16.24 -3.96 39.76
N GLY A 861 15.62 -3.27 38.82
CA GLY A 861 15.87 -1.85 38.55
C GLY A 861 15.19 -1.33 37.30
N LEU A 862 15.85 -0.42 36.59
CA LEU A 862 15.29 0.29 35.43
C LEU A 862 16.02 -0.08 34.15
N THR A 863 15.26 -0.44 33.12
CA THR A 863 15.77 -0.67 31.76
C THR A 863 15.35 0.46 30.84
N PHE A 864 16.33 1.20 30.33
CA PHE A 864 16.17 2.23 29.32
C PHE A 864 16.32 1.62 27.93
N VAL A 865 15.51 2.04 26.96
CA VAL A 865 15.50 1.52 25.58
C VAL A 865 15.54 2.67 24.58
N TYR A 866 16.47 2.60 23.63
CA TYR A 866 16.66 3.55 22.54
C TYR A 866 16.50 2.89 21.17
#